data_AF-A0AB38UET0-F1
#
_entry.id   AF-A0AB38UET0-F1
#
_cell.length_a   1.000
_cell.length_b   1.000
_cell.length_c   1.000
_cell.angle_alpha   90.00
_cell.angle_beta   90.00
_cell.angle_gamma   90.00
#
_symmetry.space_group_name_H-M   'P 1'
#
loop_
_entity.id
_entity.type
_entity.pdbx_description
1 polymer ?
#
loop_
_entity_poly.entity_id
_entity_poly.type
_entity_poly.pdbx_seq_one_letter_code
_entity_poly.pdbx_strand_id
1 'polypeptide(L)'
;MKTFIHLLSVLILSVVLYACNNAHFLKEENYRNQVTEDFEQKKQALPHGDLFTVFSNPDLSVYEQEALMFLYAYMPIGDVTDYSGDYYLENVRLSGQTRTEMPWGDLIPDELFRHFVLPIRVNNENLDDSRRVFYGELKDRVKHLSMKDAILEVNHWCHEKVVYRPSDARTSSPLASVKTAYGRCGEESTFTVAALRSVGIPARQVYTPRWAHTDDNHAWVEAWADGQWYFFGACEPEPVLNLGWFNAPASRGMLMHTKVFGRYTGPEEIMLETPNYTEINVIDNYAPTAKATVTVTDTEGHPVSGAKVEFKIYNYAEFYTVATKYTDAEGKAFLTAGKGDMLVWASRDGKFGYAKLSFGKEDALKLSLDKKVGESYTLPMDIVPPVEGANLPEVTPEQRAENDHRMAQEDSIRNAYVATMMTDEQAKEWVNGLYGNILQPETMKDKLAAFLVASRGNHQTLKDFLSAIRKEKKHISWEEMRGMWLLENISAKDLRDVTLDVLNDHLKNTSDGEKTDTDLVKRALLNPRIANEMLTPYKKILYDAISEAVLKSAPVDAAHDAKALIEWCRKEIKIDNELNSQQIPVSPMGVWKSRVADEKSRDIFFVAAARSIGIPAWIDEVTGKVQYVSDGLSPQDVNFETSQSTQSCTGMLKASYTPIRSLSDPKYYSHFTISKFKNGTFQLLNYDEGDVDMGGGATWSNLLKNGVKLDEGYYMMVTGTRLASGAVLSNTTFFTIEPDKTTTVDLVMRESKDQVQVIGNFNSEATYRPVGGTDLQSILQTCGRGYFVVAVLGVGQEPTNHALRDIAALRSEFEQWGRKMVFLFPSEEQYKKFNTHEFKDLPSTIVYGIDVDNSIQKQIVDAMKLNQSTLPVFIIADTFNRVVFVSQGYTIGLGEQLMKVVHGL
;
A
#
# COMPACT_ATOMS: atom_id res chain seq x y z
N MET A 1 28.84 -3.17 71.18
CA MET A 1 28.06 -2.12 70.49
C MET A 1 28.75 -1.56 69.25
N LYS A 2 30.03 -1.15 69.27
CA LYS A 2 30.70 -0.55 68.10
C LYS A 2 30.82 -1.49 66.87
N THR A 3 31.02 -2.79 67.07
CA THR A 3 31.10 -3.79 65.98
C THR A 3 29.74 -4.11 65.35
N PHE A 4 28.65 -4.06 66.13
CA PHE A 4 27.29 -4.32 65.65
C PHE A 4 26.75 -3.14 64.85
N ILE A 5 27.10 -1.91 65.25
CA ILE A 5 26.75 -0.69 64.50
C ILE A 5 27.51 -0.64 63.16
N HIS A 6 28.78 -1.08 63.10
CA HIS A 6 29.51 -1.18 61.82
C HIS A 6 28.94 -2.24 60.88
N LEU A 7 28.55 -3.42 61.38
CA LEU A 7 27.91 -4.45 60.56
C LEU A 7 26.52 -4.02 60.07
N LEU A 8 25.73 -3.34 60.90
CA LEU A 8 24.44 -2.79 60.47
C LEU A 8 24.61 -1.63 59.47
N SER A 9 25.64 -0.80 59.64
CA SER A 9 25.95 0.31 58.72
C SER A 9 26.42 -0.21 57.37
N VAL A 10 27.23 -1.27 57.33
CA VAL A 10 27.68 -1.92 56.08
C VAL A 10 26.53 -2.67 55.41
N LEU A 11 25.63 -3.30 56.19
CA LEU A 11 24.44 -3.96 55.63
C LEU A 11 23.45 -2.95 55.05
N ILE A 12 23.21 -1.83 55.74
CA ILE A 12 22.36 -0.73 55.27
C ILE A 12 23.02 -0.01 54.09
N LEU A 13 24.35 0.22 54.10
CA LEU A 13 25.05 0.75 52.93
C LEU A 13 25.00 -0.23 51.76
N SER A 14 25.08 -1.54 51.98
CA SER A 14 24.96 -2.55 50.90
C SER A 14 23.54 -2.68 50.37
N VAL A 15 22.51 -2.47 51.19
CA VAL A 15 21.09 -2.46 50.77
C VAL A 15 20.75 -1.15 50.06
N VAL A 16 21.32 -0.01 50.48
CA VAL A 16 21.18 1.27 49.77
C VAL A 16 22.02 1.30 48.48
N LEU A 17 23.18 0.63 48.43
CA LEU A 17 23.97 0.46 47.20
C LEU A 17 23.35 -0.58 46.24
N TYR A 18 22.64 -1.61 46.73
CA TYR A 18 21.84 -2.51 45.88
C TYR A 18 20.55 -1.85 45.39
N ALA A 19 19.93 -0.97 46.19
CA ALA A 19 18.79 -0.15 45.79
C ALA A 19 19.16 1.02 44.86
N CYS A 20 20.47 1.29 44.68
CA CYS A 20 21.02 2.26 43.75
C CYS A 20 21.80 1.59 42.61
N ASN A 21 21.34 0.44 42.11
CA ASN A 21 21.79 -0.05 40.80
C ASN A 21 20.79 0.46 39.75
N ASN A 22 21.17 1.49 39.00
CA ASN A 22 20.43 2.14 37.90
C ASN A 22 20.20 1.19 36.70
N ALA A 23 19.66 -0.02 36.91
CA ALA A 23 19.54 -1.06 35.90
C ALA A 23 18.13 -1.12 35.27
N HIS A 24 17.46 0.02 35.13
CA HIS A 24 16.19 0.11 34.41
C HIS A 24 16.44 0.40 32.92
N PHE A 25 15.71 -0.30 32.05
CA PHE A 25 15.63 -0.01 30.62
C PHE A 25 14.76 1.23 30.34
N LEU A 26 13.64 1.35 31.07
CA LEU A 26 12.81 2.55 31.13
C LEU A 26 13.40 3.49 32.21
N LYS A 27 14.46 4.22 31.83
CA LYS A 27 15.24 5.05 32.77
C LYS A 27 14.43 6.20 33.35
N GLU A 28 13.62 6.87 32.52
CA GLU A 28 12.81 8.01 32.92
C GLU A 28 11.65 7.55 33.80
N GLU A 29 11.63 7.95 35.08
CA GLU A 29 10.65 7.46 36.06
C GLU A 29 9.20 7.76 35.66
N ASN A 30 8.90 8.99 35.22
CA ASN A 30 7.56 9.35 34.77
C ASN A 30 7.12 8.51 33.57
N TYR A 31 8.02 8.26 32.62
CA TYR A 31 7.73 7.45 31.45
C TYR A 31 7.54 5.97 31.83
N ARG A 32 8.38 5.43 32.71
CA ARG A 32 8.23 4.07 33.23
C ARG A 32 6.89 3.88 33.94
N ASN A 33 6.45 4.87 34.71
CA ASN A 33 5.13 4.86 35.35
C ASN A 33 4.00 4.92 34.31
N GLN A 34 4.13 5.76 33.28
CA GLN A 34 3.16 5.81 32.17
C GLN A 34 3.05 4.47 31.43
N VAL A 35 4.18 3.83 31.09
CA VAL A 35 4.19 2.50 30.45
C VAL A 35 3.53 1.45 31.35
N THR A 36 3.78 1.51 32.66
CA THR A 36 3.16 0.60 33.63
C THR A 36 1.65 0.80 33.69
N GLU A 37 1.18 2.05 33.68
CA GLU A 37 -0.25 2.36 33.65
C GLU A 37 -0.90 1.90 32.33
N ASP A 38 -0.31 2.23 31.18
CA ASP A 38 -0.79 1.84 29.86
C ASP A 38 -0.85 0.30 29.72
N PHE A 39 0.15 -0.41 30.26
CA PHE A 39 0.17 -1.87 30.33
C PHE A 39 -0.98 -2.44 31.16
N GLU A 40 -1.20 -1.93 32.38
CA GLU A 40 -2.29 -2.41 33.23
C GLU A 40 -3.67 -2.07 32.63
N GLN A 41 -3.82 -0.92 31.98
CA GLN A 41 -5.03 -0.58 31.22
C GLN A 41 -5.26 -1.56 30.06
N LYS A 42 -4.22 -1.89 29.28
CA LYS A 42 -4.31 -2.88 28.19
C LYS A 42 -4.74 -4.25 28.73
N LYS A 43 -4.15 -4.69 29.85
CA LYS A 43 -4.46 -5.96 30.50
C LYS A 43 -5.89 -6.02 31.01
N GLN A 44 -6.40 -4.93 31.59
CA GLN A 44 -7.80 -4.84 32.01
C GLN A 44 -8.76 -4.82 30.81
N ALA A 45 -8.36 -4.20 29.70
CA ALA A 45 -9.17 -4.14 28.50
C ALA A 45 -9.27 -5.49 27.76
N LEU A 46 -8.33 -6.41 28.00
CA LEU A 46 -8.26 -7.76 27.41
C LEU A 46 -8.36 -8.85 28.51
N PRO A 47 -9.52 -9.00 29.18
CA PRO A 47 -9.66 -9.86 30.35
C PRO A 47 -9.77 -11.36 30.02
N HIS A 48 -9.93 -11.71 28.74
CA HIS A 48 -10.13 -13.09 28.28
C HIS A 48 -8.87 -13.66 27.63
N GLY A 49 -8.69 -14.96 27.81
CA GLY A 49 -7.54 -15.70 27.27
C GLY A 49 -6.28 -15.56 28.12
N ASP A 50 -5.36 -16.49 27.90
CA ASP A 50 -4.07 -16.57 28.61
C ASP A 50 -3.02 -15.60 28.01
N LEU A 51 -3.46 -14.40 27.62
CA LEU A 51 -2.72 -13.47 26.74
C LEU A 51 -1.46 -12.86 27.39
N PHE A 52 -1.44 -12.74 28.72
CA PHE A 52 -0.37 -12.10 29.49
C PHE A 52 0.45 -13.08 30.36
N THR A 53 0.34 -14.39 30.09
CA THR A 53 0.97 -15.43 30.92
C THR A 53 2.50 -15.38 30.95
N VAL A 54 3.13 -14.82 29.91
CA VAL A 54 4.60 -14.63 29.85
C VAL A 54 5.16 -13.84 31.05
N PHE A 55 4.39 -12.89 31.59
CA PHE A 55 4.79 -12.11 32.76
C PHE A 55 4.73 -12.89 34.08
N SER A 56 4.22 -14.12 34.07
CA SER A 56 4.25 -15.01 35.23
C SER A 56 5.57 -15.77 35.35
N ASN A 57 6.48 -15.63 34.38
CA ASN A 57 7.80 -16.23 34.44
C ASN A 57 8.68 -15.52 35.50
N PRO A 58 9.10 -16.21 36.58
CA PRO A 58 9.89 -15.60 37.65
C PRO A 58 11.34 -15.30 37.25
N ASP A 59 11.82 -15.84 36.12
CA ASP A 59 13.20 -15.72 35.66
C ASP A 59 13.42 -14.53 34.71
N LEU A 60 12.41 -13.68 34.50
CA LEU A 60 12.56 -12.46 33.71
C LEU A 60 13.53 -11.49 34.39
N SER A 61 14.56 -11.07 33.65
CA SER A 61 15.40 -9.93 34.04
C SER A 61 14.59 -8.63 34.00
N VAL A 62 15.10 -7.58 34.67
CA VAL A 62 14.48 -6.25 34.65
C VAL A 62 14.34 -5.71 33.22
N TYR A 63 15.36 -5.90 32.38
CA TYR A 63 15.30 -5.54 30.96
C TYR A 63 14.17 -6.28 30.23
N GLU A 64 14.09 -7.61 30.38
CA GLU A 64 13.06 -8.41 29.70
C GLU A 64 11.66 -8.01 30.15
N GLN A 65 11.47 -7.82 31.46
CA GLN A 65 10.19 -7.39 32.02
C GLN A 65 9.75 -6.03 31.47
N GLU A 66 10.62 -5.02 31.52
CA GLU A 66 10.29 -3.67 31.08
C GLU A 66 10.11 -3.56 29.55
N ALA A 67 10.93 -4.27 28.77
CA ALA A 67 10.80 -4.31 27.33
C ALA A 67 9.52 -5.03 26.89
N LEU A 68 9.15 -6.15 27.55
CA LEU A 68 7.87 -6.80 27.32
C LEU A 68 6.70 -5.91 27.73
N MET A 69 6.76 -5.24 28.89
CA MET A 69 5.71 -4.30 29.31
C MET A 69 5.50 -3.19 28.29
N PHE A 70 6.59 -2.61 27.76
CA PHE A 70 6.53 -1.61 26.70
C PHE A 70 5.86 -2.17 25.43
N LEU A 71 6.25 -3.35 24.95
CA LEU A 71 5.64 -3.97 23.78
C LEU A 71 4.13 -4.22 24.00
N TYR A 72 3.76 -4.83 25.13
CA TYR A 72 2.37 -5.16 25.44
C TYR A 72 1.49 -3.93 25.69
N ALA A 73 2.03 -2.85 26.23
CA ALA A 73 1.30 -1.60 26.40
C ALA A 73 0.84 -1.03 25.03
N TYR A 74 1.70 -1.14 24.01
CA TYR A 74 1.55 -0.36 22.78
C TYR A 74 1.26 -1.17 21.51
N MET A 75 1.49 -2.48 21.50
CA MET A 75 1.17 -3.30 20.33
C MET A 75 -0.34 -3.36 20.07
N PRO A 76 -0.78 -3.44 18.80
CA PRO A 76 -2.18 -3.61 18.45
C PRO A 76 -2.73 -4.91 19.03
N ILE A 77 -4.03 -5.00 19.28
CA ILE A 77 -4.64 -6.21 19.89
C ILE A 77 -4.33 -7.49 19.11
N GLY A 78 -4.24 -7.41 17.78
CA GLY A 78 -3.89 -8.56 16.94
C GLY A 78 -2.53 -9.17 17.29
N ASP A 79 -1.55 -8.32 17.61
CA ASP A 79 -0.23 -8.77 18.05
C ASP A 79 -0.32 -9.53 19.39
N VAL A 80 -1.13 -9.03 20.34
CA VAL A 80 -1.38 -9.70 21.63
C VAL A 80 -2.05 -11.06 21.46
N THR A 81 -2.94 -11.22 20.48
CA THR A 81 -3.80 -12.41 20.39
C THR A 81 -3.31 -13.47 19.41
N ASP A 82 -2.59 -13.05 18.37
CA ASP A 82 -2.20 -13.91 17.24
C ASP A 82 -0.80 -14.52 17.43
N TYR A 83 0.02 -13.97 18.34
CA TYR A 83 1.36 -14.46 18.65
C TYR A 83 1.51 -14.82 20.14
N SER A 84 2.43 -15.74 20.45
CA SER A 84 2.67 -16.17 21.83
C SER A 84 3.57 -15.18 22.58
N GLY A 85 3.45 -15.14 23.92
CA GLY A 85 4.37 -14.36 24.74
C GLY A 85 5.83 -14.81 24.63
N ASP A 86 6.08 -16.10 24.39
CA ASP A 86 7.43 -16.63 24.16
C ASP A 86 8.07 -16.06 22.88
N TYR A 87 7.28 -15.87 21.82
CA TYR A 87 7.74 -15.21 20.60
C TYR A 87 8.24 -13.78 20.88
N TYR A 88 7.52 -13.02 21.70
CA TYR A 88 7.93 -11.68 22.10
C TYR A 88 9.15 -11.68 23.02
N LEU A 89 9.20 -12.59 24.00
CA LEU A 89 10.35 -12.72 24.90
C LEU A 89 11.64 -13.05 24.12
N GLU A 90 11.55 -13.92 23.12
CA GLU A 90 12.71 -14.20 22.26
C GLU A 90 13.16 -12.97 21.47
N ASN A 91 12.22 -12.22 20.88
CA ASN A 91 12.56 -10.98 20.15
C ASN A 91 13.17 -9.90 21.06
N VAL A 92 12.72 -9.82 22.32
CA VAL A 92 13.30 -8.95 23.36
C VAL A 92 14.73 -9.38 23.66
N ARG A 93 15.00 -10.67 23.87
CA ARG A 93 16.35 -11.20 24.08
C ARG A 93 17.28 -10.93 22.90
N LEU A 94 16.80 -11.16 21.68
CA LEU A 94 17.55 -10.87 20.46
C LEU A 94 17.91 -9.39 20.36
N SER A 95 16.98 -8.48 20.66
CA SER A 95 17.30 -7.04 20.66
C SER A 95 18.35 -6.66 21.71
N GLY A 96 18.29 -7.24 22.91
CA GLY A 96 19.29 -7.03 23.96
C GLY A 96 20.66 -7.61 23.59
N GLN A 97 20.68 -8.78 22.95
CA GLN A 97 21.89 -9.39 22.40
C GLN A 97 22.52 -8.49 21.35
N THR A 98 21.75 -8.05 20.36
CA THR A 98 22.23 -7.15 19.30
C THR A 98 22.78 -5.85 19.89
N ARG A 99 22.11 -5.27 20.89
CA ARG A 99 22.61 -4.08 21.59
C ARG A 99 23.95 -4.32 22.28
N THR A 100 24.19 -5.51 22.80
CA THR A 100 25.45 -5.83 23.48
C THR A 100 26.58 -6.13 22.50
N GLU A 101 26.26 -6.78 21.39
CA GLU A 101 27.27 -7.31 20.46
C GLU A 101 27.65 -6.34 19.34
N MET A 102 26.78 -5.40 18.96
CA MET A 102 27.03 -4.46 17.87
C MET A 102 27.83 -3.24 18.35
N PRO A 103 28.77 -2.72 17.54
CA PRO A 103 29.70 -1.67 17.98
C PRO A 103 29.03 -0.34 18.33
N TRP A 104 27.78 -0.14 17.90
CA TRP A 104 27.00 1.05 18.17
C TRP A 104 25.97 0.91 19.30
N GLY A 105 25.79 -0.27 19.89
CA GLY A 105 24.70 -0.49 20.84
C GLY A 105 24.74 0.41 22.08
N ASP A 106 25.93 0.82 22.52
CA ASP A 106 26.14 1.78 23.61
C ASP A 106 26.00 3.26 23.16
N LEU A 107 26.08 3.53 21.86
CA LEU A 107 25.95 4.88 21.29
C LEU A 107 24.50 5.28 21.06
N ILE A 108 23.58 4.30 20.98
CA ILE A 108 22.16 4.54 20.73
C ILE A 108 21.47 4.94 22.04
N PRO A 109 20.81 6.12 22.09
CA PRO A 109 19.98 6.53 23.21
C PRO A 109 18.86 5.51 23.52
N ASP A 110 18.53 5.32 24.80
CA ASP A 110 17.50 4.36 25.20
C ASP A 110 16.12 4.66 24.59
N GLU A 111 15.80 5.95 24.44
CA GLU A 111 14.60 6.41 23.73
C GLU A 111 14.58 5.94 22.27
N LEU A 112 15.67 6.10 21.52
CA LEU A 112 15.73 5.64 20.14
C LEU A 112 15.68 4.12 20.06
N PHE A 113 16.40 3.42 20.95
CA PHE A 113 16.38 1.97 21.00
C PHE A 113 14.97 1.42 21.26
N ARG A 114 14.26 1.97 22.26
CA ARG A 114 12.92 1.48 22.65
C ARG A 114 11.86 1.73 21.58
N HIS A 115 11.96 2.81 20.81
CA HIS A 115 10.95 3.18 19.81
C HIS A 115 11.27 2.68 18.39
N PHE A 116 12.55 2.52 18.04
CA PHE A 116 12.98 2.28 16.65
C PHE A 116 13.85 1.04 16.45
N VAL A 117 14.16 0.28 17.50
CA VAL A 117 14.86 -1.02 17.42
C VAL A 117 14.03 -2.13 18.05
N LEU A 118 13.58 -1.93 19.30
CA LEU A 118 12.84 -2.94 20.06
C LEU A 118 11.55 -3.42 19.34
N PRO A 119 10.68 -2.55 18.77
CA PRO A 119 9.45 -2.98 18.13
C PRO A 119 9.70 -3.90 16.94
N ILE A 120 8.98 -5.01 16.90
CA ILE A 120 9.06 -6.00 15.82
C ILE A 120 8.28 -5.50 14.60
N ARG A 121 7.05 -5.06 14.82
CA ARG A 121 6.16 -4.53 13.78
C ARG A 121 6.72 -3.26 13.16
N VAL A 122 6.54 -3.13 11.86
CA VAL A 122 6.87 -1.94 11.06
C VAL A 122 5.62 -1.34 10.45
N ASN A 123 4.77 -2.17 9.83
CA ASN A 123 3.57 -1.78 9.07
C ASN A 123 2.41 -2.75 9.41
N ASN A 124 1.60 -3.11 8.41
CA ASN A 124 0.50 -4.07 8.48
C ASN A 124 0.91 -5.50 8.10
N GLU A 125 2.20 -5.84 8.10
CA GLU A 125 2.69 -7.19 7.81
C GLU A 125 2.31 -8.20 8.89
N ASN A 126 2.39 -9.48 8.56
CA ASN A 126 2.41 -10.54 9.57
C ASN A 126 3.81 -10.63 10.18
N LEU A 127 3.90 -10.82 11.49
CA LEU A 127 5.17 -11.00 12.18
C LEU A 127 5.73 -12.41 11.94
N ASP A 128 7.05 -12.52 11.82
CA ASP A 128 7.78 -13.76 11.61
C ASP A 128 9.14 -13.75 12.33
N ASP A 129 9.94 -14.79 12.10
CA ASP A 129 11.25 -14.99 12.74
C ASP A 129 12.41 -14.20 12.10
N SER A 130 12.11 -13.18 11.29
CA SER A 130 13.09 -12.42 10.53
C SER A 130 14.23 -11.84 11.36
N ARG A 131 13.97 -11.32 12.57
CA ARG A 131 15.02 -10.74 13.44
C ARG A 131 16.16 -11.73 13.69
N ARG A 132 15.84 -12.99 13.98
CA ARG A 132 16.83 -14.05 14.25
C ARG A 132 17.64 -14.39 13.00
N VAL A 133 16.94 -14.57 11.88
CA VAL A 133 17.55 -14.96 10.59
C VAL A 133 18.45 -13.85 10.07
N PHE A 134 17.96 -12.61 10.04
CA PHE A 134 18.68 -11.46 9.50
C PHE A 134 19.91 -11.12 10.33
N TYR A 135 19.81 -11.20 11.66
CA TYR A 135 20.98 -11.01 12.52
C TYR A 135 22.11 -12.00 12.19
N GLY A 136 21.76 -13.27 11.98
CA GLY A 136 22.71 -14.31 11.61
C GLY A 136 23.39 -14.08 10.26
N GLU A 137 22.70 -13.47 9.28
CA GLU A 137 23.28 -13.16 7.97
C GLU A 137 24.06 -11.84 7.93
N LEU A 138 23.64 -10.83 8.71
CA LEU A 138 24.14 -9.47 8.62
C LEU A 138 25.25 -9.13 9.62
N LYS A 139 25.22 -9.70 10.83
CA LYS A 139 26.15 -9.35 11.93
C LYS A 139 27.60 -9.27 11.46
N ASP A 140 28.08 -10.33 10.80
CA ASP A 140 29.49 -10.44 10.41
C ASP A 140 29.86 -9.53 9.23
N ARG A 141 28.87 -9.12 8.42
CA ARG A 141 29.07 -8.16 7.34
C ARG A 141 29.27 -6.74 7.88
N VAL A 142 28.58 -6.38 8.97
CA VAL A 142 28.48 -4.98 9.42
C VAL A 142 29.29 -4.63 10.67
N LYS A 143 29.69 -5.61 11.51
CA LYS A 143 30.31 -5.36 12.83
C LYS A 143 31.64 -4.58 12.81
N HIS A 144 32.26 -4.41 11.65
CA HIS A 144 33.51 -3.68 11.47
C HIS A 144 33.35 -2.36 10.70
N LEU A 145 32.13 -2.01 10.34
CA LEU A 145 31.79 -0.80 9.60
C LEU A 145 31.40 0.34 10.55
N SER A 146 31.47 1.58 10.04
CA SER A 146 30.78 2.70 10.68
C SER A 146 29.26 2.48 10.61
N MET A 147 28.48 3.16 11.44
CA MET A 147 27.01 3.00 11.40
C MET A 147 26.43 3.41 10.03
N LYS A 148 26.98 4.44 9.39
CA LYS A 148 26.56 4.89 8.05
C LYS A 148 26.88 3.85 6.97
N ASP A 149 28.09 3.31 6.99
CA ASP A 149 28.50 2.27 6.04
C ASP A 149 27.73 0.97 6.29
N ALA A 150 27.40 0.66 7.54
CA ALA A 150 26.54 -0.47 7.90
C ALA A 150 25.11 -0.30 7.36
N ILE A 151 24.53 0.90 7.38
CA ILE A 151 23.22 1.16 6.78
C ILE A 151 23.26 0.86 5.28
N LEU A 152 24.28 1.36 4.56
CA LEU A 152 24.46 1.10 3.13
C LEU A 152 24.66 -0.40 2.85
N GLU A 153 25.51 -1.06 3.63
CA GLU A 153 25.77 -2.50 3.49
C GLU A 153 24.52 -3.36 3.73
N VAL A 154 23.71 -3.01 4.74
CA VAL A 154 22.42 -3.69 4.96
C VAL A 154 21.50 -3.50 3.77
N ASN A 155 21.47 -2.31 3.14
CA ASN A 155 20.63 -2.07 1.98
C ASN A 155 21.10 -2.83 0.73
N HIS A 156 22.41 -2.97 0.53
CA HIS A 156 22.99 -3.85 -0.49
C HIS A 156 22.60 -5.31 -0.25
N TRP A 157 22.71 -5.82 0.99
CA TRP A 157 22.20 -7.15 1.32
C TRP A 157 20.68 -7.27 1.06
N CYS A 158 19.90 -6.22 1.31
CA CYS A 158 18.48 -6.24 0.98
C CYS A 158 18.23 -6.41 -0.52
N HIS A 159 19.02 -5.73 -1.36
CA HIS A 159 18.94 -5.85 -2.82
C HIS A 159 19.34 -7.25 -3.33
N GLU A 160 20.26 -7.97 -2.66
CA GLU A 160 20.54 -9.39 -2.93
C GLU A 160 19.30 -10.29 -2.79
N LYS A 161 18.27 -9.85 -2.07
CA LYS A 161 17.11 -10.66 -1.67
C LYS A 161 15.82 -10.26 -2.38
N VAL A 162 15.55 -8.96 -2.52
CA VAL A 162 14.23 -8.44 -2.92
C VAL A 162 14.39 -7.33 -3.97
N VAL A 163 13.47 -7.29 -4.92
CA VAL A 163 13.32 -6.21 -5.92
C VAL A 163 11.88 -5.73 -6.03
N TYR A 164 11.69 -4.52 -6.53
CA TYR A 164 10.37 -3.95 -6.71
C TYR A 164 9.52 -4.73 -7.74
N ARG A 165 8.27 -5.04 -7.37
CA ARG A 165 7.21 -5.43 -8.29
C ARG A 165 5.83 -5.03 -7.72
N PRO A 166 4.95 -4.40 -8.52
CA PRO A 166 3.60 -4.04 -8.06
C PRO A 166 2.80 -5.29 -7.67
N SER A 167 1.97 -5.15 -6.64
CA SER A 167 1.06 -6.19 -6.13
C SER A 167 -0.04 -5.56 -5.27
N ASP A 168 -0.93 -6.39 -4.71
CA ASP A 168 -2.02 -5.93 -3.83
C ASP A 168 -1.54 -5.21 -2.55
N ALA A 169 -2.49 -4.64 -1.81
CA ALA A 169 -2.24 -3.80 -0.63
C ALA A 169 -1.78 -4.55 0.64
N ARG A 170 -1.84 -5.89 0.72
CA ARG A 170 -1.36 -6.65 1.88
C ARG A 170 0.17 -6.60 1.92
N THR A 171 0.79 -6.20 3.03
CA THR A 171 2.27 -6.25 3.12
C THR A 171 2.71 -7.67 3.52
N SER A 172 3.55 -8.31 2.70
CA SER A 172 4.21 -9.58 3.07
C SER A 172 5.17 -9.41 4.26
N SER A 173 5.29 -10.45 5.08
CA SER A 173 6.30 -10.48 6.16
C SER A 173 7.71 -10.47 5.58
N PRO A 174 8.75 -10.05 6.34
CA PRO A 174 10.10 -9.97 5.82
C PRO A 174 10.64 -11.31 5.26
N LEU A 175 10.36 -12.45 5.91
CA LEU A 175 10.76 -13.76 5.37
C LEU A 175 9.89 -14.21 4.19
N ALA A 176 8.63 -13.81 4.13
CA ALA A 176 7.79 -14.05 2.95
C ALA A 176 8.30 -13.26 1.72
N SER A 177 8.83 -12.05 1.93
CA SER A 177 9.50 -11.26 0.89
C SER A 177 10.76 -11.97 0.39
N VAL A 178 11.59 -12.55 1.29
CA VAL A 178 12.74 -13.39 0.87
C VAL A 178 12.29 -14.58 0.04
N LYS A 179 11.26 -15.32 0.47
CA LYS A 179 10.72 -16.48 -0.29
C LYS A 179 10.16 -16.12 -1.67
N THR A 180 9.73 -14.87 -1.84
CA THR A 180 9.14 -14.36 -3.08
C THR A 180 10.19 -13.77 -4.02
N ALA A 181 11.25 -13.20 -3.44
CA ALA A 181 12.33 -12.41 -4.05
C ALA A 181 11.89 -11.09 -4.69
N TYR A 182 10.69 -10.60 -4.36
CA TYR A 182 10.20 -9.28 -4.76
C TYR A 182 9.12 -8.77 -3.81
N GLY A 183 8.87 -7.46 -3.82
CA GLY A 183 7.82 -6.79 -3.03
C GLY A 183 7.47 -5.44 -3.65
N ARG A 184 6.37 -4.80 -3.24
CA ARG A 184 6.15 -3.36 -3.53
C ARG A 184 6.90 -2.53 -2.49
N CYS A 185 6.88 -1.21 -2.66
CA CYS A 185 7.56 -0.25 -1.78
C CYS A 185 7.27 -0.48 -0.28
N GLY A 186 6.05 -0.91 0.08
CA GLY A 186 5.69 -1.24 1.47
C GLY A 186 6.44 -2.45 2.02
N GLU A 187 6.50 -3.55 1.26
CA GLU A 187 7.23 -4.77 1.59
C GLU A 187 8.73 -4.52 1.65
N GLU A 188 9.29 -3.80 0.68
CA GLU A 188 10.72 -3.50 0.64
C GLU A 188 11.13 -2.67 1.85
N SER A 189 10.40 -1.60 2.18
CA SER A 189 10.73 -0.77 3.33
C SER A 189 10.43 -1.44 4.68
N THR A 190 9.39 -2.28 4.79
CA THR A 190 9.20 -3.15 5.96
C THR A 190 10.38 -4.13 6.11
N PHE A 191 10.83 -4.75 5.02
CA PHE A 191 11.94 -5.69 5.00
C PHE A 191 13.27 -5.04 5.40
N THR A 192 13.60 -3.88 4.81
CA THR A 192 14.82 -3.14 5.13
C THR A 192 14.82 -2.60 6.56
N VAL A 193 13.70 -2.10 7.08
CA VAL A 193 13.61 -1.71 8.50
C VAL A 193 13.84 -2.92 9.42
N ALA A 194 13.23 -4.06 9.12
CA ALA A 194 13.46 -5.29 9.90
C ALA A 194 14.94 -5.73 9.86
N ALA A 195 15.60 -5.62 8.69
CA ALA A 195 17.02 -5.91 8.53
C ALA A 195 17.91 -4.99 9.38
N LEU A 196 17.69 -3.67 9.32
CA LEU A 196 18.44 -2.69 10.11
C LEU A 196 18.25 -2.88 11.61
N ARG A 197 17.00 -3.10 12.05
CA ARG A 197 16.68 -3.35 13.46
C ARG A 197 17.28 -4.66 13.95
N SER A 198 17.45 -5.67 13.09
CA SER A 198 18.09 -6.95 13.47
C SER A 198 19.54 -6.77 13.90
N VAL A 199 20.26 -5.81 13.31
CA VAL A 199 21.62 -5.40 13.71
C VAL A 199 21.62 -4.13 14.58
N GLY A 200 20.47 -3.77 15.14
CA GLY A 200 20.39 -2.78 16.21
C GLY A 200 20.46 -1.34 15.75
N ILE A 201 20.36 -1.07 14.45
CA ILE A 201 20.31 0.28 13.90
C ILE A 201 18.87 0.81 14.04
N PRO A 202 18.65 1.97 14.70
CA PRO A 202 17.32 2.57 14.79
C PRO A 202 16.81 2.92 13.39
N ALA A 203 15.67 2.36 13.00
CA ALA A 203 15.12 2.54 11.67
C ALA A 203 13.59 2.67 11.70
N ARG A 204 13.06 3.45 10.76
CA ARG A 204 11.62 3.69 10.60
C ARG A 204 11.23 3.70 9.14
N GLN A 205 10.02 3.21 8.86
CA GLN A 205 9.41 3.33 7.55
C GLN A 205 8.76 4.69 7.44
N VAL A 206 9.05 5.41 6.36
CA VAL A 206 8.48 6.72 6.06
C VAL A 206 7.58 6.58 4.85
N TYR A 207 6.46 7.30 4.88
CA TYR A 207 5.47 7.28 3.81
C TYR A 207 5.10 8.67 3.38
N THR A 208 4.80 8.80 2.09
CA THR A 208 3.87 9.80 1.60
C THR A 208 2.54 9.09 1.36
N PRO A 209 1.46 9.39 2.12
CA PRO A 209 0.18 8.70 1.97
C PRO A 209 -0.35 8.77 0.54
N ARG A 210 -0.15 9.93 -0.11
CA ARG A 210 -0.47 10.23 -1.51
C ARG A 210 0.40 11.38 -2.00
N TRP A 211 0.88 11.31 -3.24
CA TRP A 211 1.57 12.45 -3.86
C TRP A 211 0.60 13.59 -4.20
N ALA A 212 1.05 14.84 -4.11
CA ALA A 212 0.22 15.98 -4.54
C ALA A 212 0.27 16.24 -6.05
N HIS A 213 1.35 15.81 -6.70
CA HIS A 213 1.69 16.16 -8.09
C HIS A 213 1.47 15.01 -9.09
N THR A 214 1.15 13.80 -8.62
CA THR A 214 0.85 12.62 -9.43
C THR A 214 -0.05 11.64 -8.65
N ASP A 215 -0.75 10.75 -9.32
CA ASP A 215 -1.56 9.72 -8.68
C ASP A 215 -0.67 8.52 -8.33
N ASP A 216 -0.30 8.39 -7.05
CA ASP A 216 0.38 7.24 -6.45
C ASP A 216 0.59 7.53 -4.94
N ASN A 217 1.15 6.57 -4.22
CA ASN A 217 1.82 6.76 -2.94
C ASN A 217 3.26 6.26 -3.00
N HIS A 218 4.02 6.41 -1.93
CA HIS A 218 5.31 5.75 -1.83
C HIS A 218 5.75 5.55 -0.38
N ALA A 219 6.60 4.55 -0.17
CA ALA A 219 7.17 4.18 1.13
C ALA A 219 8.67 3.92 0.97
N TRP A 220 9.47 4.41 1.92
CA TRP A 220 10.92 4.22 1.96
C TRP A 220 11.41 4.16 3.41
N VAL A 221 12.73 4.22 3.63
CA VAL A 221 13.32 4.04 4.97
C VAL A 221 14.09 5.28 5.41
N GLU A 222 13.98 5.58 6.70
CA GLU A 222 14.95 6.39 7.43
C GLU A 222 15.68 5.54 8.47
N ALA A 223 17.00 5.70 8.55
CA ALA A 223 17.84 5.10 9.57
C ALA A 223 18.63 6.18 10.32
N TRP A 224 18.78 6.00 11.63
CA TRP A 224 19.52 6.93 12.47
C TRP A 224 21.00 6.54 12.48
N ALA A 225 21.88 7.52 12.26
CA ALA A 225 23.30 7.38 12.48
C ALA A 225 23.91 8.65 13.06
N ASP A 226 24.73 8.48 14.10
CA ASP A 226 25.58 9.54 14.67
C ASP A 226 24.83 10.85 15.00
N GLY A 227 23.61 10.76 15.54
CA GLY A 227 22.81 11.92 15.93
C GLY A 227 21.83 12.44 14.88
N GLN A 228 21.75 11.83 13.70
CA GLN A 228 20.91 12.29 12.59
C GLN A 228 20.14 11.15 11.92
N TRP A 229 18.95 11.46 11.40
CA TRP A 229 18.18 10.57 10.53
C TRP A 229 18.61 10.76 9.07
N TYR A 230 18.75 9.65 8.35
CA TYR A 230 19.09 9.60 6.94
C TYR A 230 18.07 8.79 6.17
N PHE A 231 17.60 9.29 5.02
CA PHE A 231 16.67 8.58 4.15
C PHE A 231 17.38 7.88 2.98
N PHE A 232 16.78 6.81 2.46
CA PHE A 232 17.24 6.08 1.27
C PHE A 232 16.13 5.14 0.74
N GLY A 233 16.28 4.68 -0.50
CA GLY A 233 15.38 3.69 -1.11
C GLY A 233 15.60 2.31 -0.51
N ALA A 234 14.51 1.60 -0.21
CA ALA A 234 14.56 0.27 0.40
C ALA A 234 14.85 -0.79 -0.67
N CYS A 235 15.86 -1.62 -0.47
CA CYS A 235 16.36 -2.55 -1.50
C CYS A 235 16.89 -1.85 -2.75
N GLU A 236 17.08 -0.54 -2.71
CA GLU A 236 17.55 0.30 -3.83
C GLU A 236 18.84 1.01 -3.39
N PRO A 237 19.98 0.31 -3.33
CA PRO A 237 21.21 0.86 -2.79
C PRO A 237 21.74 1.99 -3.68
N GLU A 238 22.04 3.11 -3.02
CA GLU A 238 22.71 4.27 -3.58
C GLU A 238 24.10 4.41 -2.91
N PRO A 239 25.09 5.03 -3.57
CA PRO A 239 26.46 5.10 -3.03
C PRO A 239 26.59 5.91 -1.73
N VAL A 240 25.59 6.74 -1.41
CA VAL A 240 25.56 7.62 -0.24
C VAL A 240 24.13 7.72 0.31
N LEU A 241 24.02 8.04 1.60
CA LEU A 241 22.74 8.31 2.26
C LEU A 241 22.12 9.64 1.81
N ASN A 242 20.81 9.82 2.06
CA ASN A 242 19.98 10.94 1.57
C ASN A 242 19.92 11.03 0.04
N LEU A 243 20.13 9.90 -0.63
CA LEU A 243 19.96 9.75 -2.06
C LEU A 243 19.00 8.60 -2.35
N GLY A 244 18.09 8.87 -3.26
CA GLY A 244 17.13 7.92 -3.81
C GLY A 244 16.56 8.46 -5.12
N TRP A 245 15.87 7.63 -5.86
CA TRP A 245 15.21 8.09 -7.08
C TRP A 245 14.10 9.10 -6.82
N PHE A 246 13.54 9.06 -5.61
CA PHE A 246 12.41 9.86 -5.19
C PHE A 246 12.77 11.23 -4.60
N ASN A 247 14.04 11.67 -4.54
CA ASN A 247 14.38 13.00 -3.99
C ASN A 247 13.57 14.14 -4.64
N ALA A 248 13.44 14.11 -5.97
CA ALA A 248 12.66 15.09 -6.73
C ALA A 248 11.16 15.05 -6.40
N PRO A 249 10.44 13.91 -6.56
CA PRO A 249 9.03 13.85 -6.16
C PRO A 249 8.82 14.10 -4.67
N ALA A 250 9.73 13.68 -3.79
CA ALA A 250 9.68 13.95 -2.35
C ALA A 250 9.77 15.45 -2.04
N SER A 251 10.58 16.22 -2.76
CA SER A 251 10.60 17.69 -2.60
C SER A 251 9.26 18.37 -2.91
N ARG A 252 8.35 17.62 -3.58
CA ARG A 252 7.01 18.05 -3.97
C ARG A 252 5.90 17.39 -3.15
N GLY A 253 6.25 16.67 -2.08
CA GLY A 253 5.29 16.09 -1.15
C GLY A 253 4.65 17.16 -0.28
N MET A 254 3.40 16.93 0.12
CA MET A 254 2.74 17.78 1.10
C MET A 254 2.91 17.26 2.53
N LEU A 255 3.09 15.95 2.69
CA LEU A 255 3.24 15.31 3.99
C LEU A 255 4.10 14.03 3.85
N MET A 256 5.10 13.91 4.72
CA MET A 256 5.84 12.67 4.93
C MET A 256 5.75 12.34 6.40
N HIS A 257 5.38 11.11 6.71
CA HIS A 257 5.14 10.72 8.10
C HIS A 257 5.55 9.30 8.40
N THR A 258 5.61 9.02 9.70
CA THR A 258 5.89 7.69 10.23
C THR A 258 5.12 7.47 11.52
N LYS A 259 4.84 6.20 11.82
CA LYS A 259 4.18 5.77 13.05
C LYS A 259 5.22 5.19 14.00
N VAL A 260 5.28 5.74 15.20
CA VAL A 260 6.23 5.36 16.25
C VAL A 260 5.49 4.66 17.38
N PHE A 261 5.76 3.38 17.62
CA PHE A 261 5.07 2.64 18.69
C PHE A 261 5.37 3.24 20.06
N GLY A 262 4.34 3.43 20.88
CA GLY A 262 4.43 4.09 22.18
C GLY A 262 4.21 5.61 22.16
N ARG A 263 4.33 6.22 23.34
CA ARG A 263 4.18 7.67 23.59
C ARG A 263 5.48 8.41 23.30
N TYR A 264 5.81 8.55 22.02
CA TYR A 264 7.07 9.17 21.59
C TYR A 264 6.97 10.69 21.60
N THR A 265 7.90 11.38 22.27
CA THR A 265 7.92 12.84 22.41
C THR A 265 9.17 13.45 21.77
N GLY A 266 9.47 13.03 20.54
CA GLY A 266 10.56 13.59 19.76
C GLY A 266 10.36 15.05 19.34
N PRO A 267 11.37 15.64 18.67
CA PRO A 267 11.30 17.02 18.20
C PRO A 267 10.33 17.24 17.03
N GLU A 268 9.92 16.16 16.33
CA GLU A 268 9.01 16.23 15.20
C GLU A 268 7.58 16.66 15.58
N GLU A 269 6.84 17.27 14.65
CA GLU A 269 5.44 17.60 14.91
C GLU A 269 4.61 16.32 15.10
N ILE A 270 4.01 16.16 16.28
CA ILE A 270 3.03 15.09 16.53
C ILE A 270 1.73 15.41 15.77
N MET A 271 1.37 14.52 14.87
CA MET A 271 0.15 14.62 14.08
C MET A 271 -1.05 14.00 14.77
N LEU A 272 -0.84 12.81 15.32
CA LEU A 272 -1.85 12.04 16.03
C LEU A 272 -1.16 11.22 17.10
N GLU A 273 -1.72 11.21 18.30
CA GLU A 273 -1.31 10.30 19.36
C GLU A 273 -2.46 9.33 19.62
N THR A 274 -2.18 8.04 19.54
CA THR A 274 -3.15 6.96 19.80
C THR A 274 -2.70 6.15 21.03
N PRO A 275 -3.51 5.21 21.54
CA PRO A 275 -3.06 4.29 22.58
C PRO A 275 -1.94 3.33 22.15
N ASN A 276 -1.69 3.15 20.84
CA ASN A 276 -0.69 2.21 20.33
C ASN A 276 0.59 2.89 19.80
N TYR A 277 0.44 4.05 19.16
CA TYR A 277 1.53 4.74 18.48
C TYR A 277 1.32 6.25 18.46
N THR A 278 2.44 6.96 18.28
CA THR A 278 2.50 8.38 17.98
C THR A 278 2.87 8.55 16.50
N GLU A 279 2.05 9.27 15.75
CA GLU A 279 2.31 9.62 14.36
C GLU A 279 3.00 10.97 14.29
N ILE A 280 4.15 11.02 13.61
CA ILE A 280 4.98 12.22 13.54
C ILE A 280 5.22 12.63 12.09
N ASN A 281 5.32 13.95 11.89
CA ASN A 281 5.60 14.55 10.60
C ASN A 281 7.10 14.73 10.39
N VAL A 282 7.63 14.20 9.30
CA VAL A 282 9.08 14.20 8.96
C VAL A 282 9.36 14.91 7.63
N ILE A 283 8.37 15.64 7.09
CA ILE A 283 8.46 16.37 5.82
C ILE A 283 9.66 17.30 5.70
N ASP A 284 10.14 17.88 6.81
CA ASP A 284 11.26 18.83 6.83
C ASP A 284 12.59 18.22 6.36
N ASN A 285 12.70 16.88 6.38
CA ASN A 285 13.85 16.17 5.82
C ASN A 285 13.87 16.17 4.28
N TYR A 286 12.75 16.49 3.62
CA TYR A 286 12.55 16.28 2.18
C TYR A 286 12.22 17.55 1.40
N ALA A 287 11.47 18.48 2.00
CA ALA A 287 10.89 19.61 1.28
C ALA A 287 10.82 20.88 2.13
N PRO A 288 10.85 22.08 1.50
CA PRO A 288 10.48 23.31 2.19
C PRO A 288 9.03 23.29 2.66
N THR A 289 8.82 23.64 3.93
CA THR A 289 7.50 23.60 4.56
C THR A 289 6.97 24.98 4.94
N ALA A 290 5.67 25.01 5.26
CA ALA A 290 5.01 26.11 5.92
C ALA A 290 3.97 25.59 6.92
N LYS A 291 3.76 26.35 8.00
CA LYS A 291 2.74 26.05 9.01
C LYS A 291 1.52 26.93 8.78
N ALA A 292 0.33 26.34 8.81
CA ALA A 292 -0.93 27.07 8.71
C ALA A 292 -1.91 26.68 9.82
N THR A 293 -2.67 27.67 10.32
CA THR A 293 -3.66 27.48 11.40
C THR A 293 -5.09 27.56 10.87
N VAL A 294 -5.90 26.54 11.13
CA VAL A 294 -7.32 26.49 10.81
C VAL A 294 -8.13 26.88 12.05
N THR A 295 -8.99 27.89 11.93
CA THR A 295 -9.96 28.27 12.97
C THR A 295 -11.36 27.87 12.54
N VAL A 296 -11.97 26.94 13.26
CA VAL A 296 -13.32 26.43 12.97
C VAL A 296 -14.37 27.18 13.79
N THR A 297 -15.40 27.69 13.11
CA THR A 297 -16.54 28.36 13.75
C THR A 297 -17.87 27.73 13.39
N ASP A 298 -18.88 27.94 14.24
CA ASP A 298 -20.27 27.69 13.88
C ASP A 298 -20.80 28.78 12.94
N THR A 299 -22.08 28.68 12.56
CA THR A 299 -22.76 29.64 11.68
C THR A 299 -22.97 31.02 12.31
N GLU A 300 -22.81 31.14 13.63
CA GLU A 300 -22.89 32.41 14.38
C GLU A 300 -21.50 33.04 14.57
N GLY A 301 -20.43 32.34 14.18
CA GLY A 301 -19.05 32.78 14.26
C GLY A 301 -18.35 32.42 15.58
N HIS A 302 -18.98 31.62 16.45
CA HIS A 302 -18.37 31.14 17.69
C HIS A 302 -17.37 30.00 17.41
N PRO A 303 -16.24 29.93 18.15
CA PRO A 303 -15.26 28.87 17.98
C PRO A 303 -15.85 27.50 18.35
N VAL A 304 -15.52 26.47 17.56
CA VAL A 304 -15.98 25.10 17.80
C VAL A 304 -14.81 24.27 18.30
N SER A 305 -14.86 23.89 19.58
CA SER A 305 -13.88 22.99 20.18
C SER A 305 -14.12 21.52 19.84
N GLY A 306 -13.05 20.75 19.68
CA GLY A 306 -13.11 19.32 19.36
C GLY A 306 -13.72 19.01 17.99
N ALA A 307 -13.73 19.97 17.06
CA ALA A 307 -14.08 19.72 15.66
C ALA A 307 -12.98 18.89 15.00
N LYS A 308 -13.36 17.88 14.22
CA LYS A 308 -12.44 17.07 13.42
C LYS A 308 -12.04 17.89 12.20
N VAL A 309 -10.74 18.15 12.01
CA VAL A 309 -10.19 18.86 10.86
C VAL A 309 -9.34 17.88 10.05
N GLU A 310 -9.79 17.60 8.83
CA GLU A 310 -9.13 16.71 7.88
C GLU A 310 -8.44 17.54 6.80
N PHE A 311 -7.14 17.31 6.62
CA PHE A 311 -6.34 17.91 5.56
C PHE A 311 -6.25 16.91 4.41
N LYS A 312 -6.73 17.31 3.23
CA LYS A 312 -6.94 16.39 2.10
C LYS A 312 -6.15 16.80 0.86
N ILE A 313 -5.55 15.82 0.18
CA ILE A 313 -4.83 15.98 -1.08
C ILE A 313 -5.68 15.41 -2.22
N TYR A 314 -5.67 16.07 -3.37
CA TYR A 314 -6.22 15.47 -4.59
C TYR A 314 -5.29 14.36 -5.09
N ASN A 315 -5.80 13.12 -5.15
CA ASN A 315 -5.11 11.96 -5.71
C ASN A 315 -6.14 10.89 -6.11
N TYR A 316 -5.92 10.18 -7.21
CA TYR A 316 -6.86 9.20 -7.77
C TYR A 316 -8.29 9.74 -7.92
N ALA A 317 -8.41 10.98 -8.40
CA ALA A 317 -9.68 11.69 -8.52
C ALA A 317 -10.52 11.71 -7.23
N GLU A 318 -9.87 11.70 -6.06
CA GLU A 318 -10.45 11.82 -4.72
C GLU A 318 -9.70 12.92 -3.94
N PHE A 319 -10.36 13.54 -2.96
CA PHE A 319 -9.70 14.30 -1.91
C PHE A 319 -9.40 13.41 -0.70
N TYR A 320 -8.26 12.72 -0.74
CA TYR A 320 -7.83 11.76 0.27
C TYR A 320 -7.32 12.46 1.54
N THR A 321 -7.80 12.07 2.72
CA THR A 321 -7.33 12.61 4.01
C THR A 321 -5.90 12.12 4.31
N VAL A 322 -4.94 13.04 4.37
CA VAL A 322 -3.56 12.73 4.75
C VAL A 322 -3.24 13.04 6.20
N ALA A 323 -4.00 13.93 6.84
CA ALA A 323 -3.86 14.21 8.27
C ALA A 323 -5.22 14.54 8.88
N THR A 324 -5.43 14.11 10.13
CA THR A 324 -6.59 14.47 10.95
C THR A 324 -6.10 15.15 12.23
N LYS A 325 -6.63 16.33 12.53
CA LYS A 325 -6.39 17.08 13.76
C LYS A 325 -7.72 17.42 14.43
N TYR A 326 -7.68 17.83 15.69
CA TYR A 326 -8.85 18.27 16.44
C TYR A 326 -8.64 19.68 16.98
N THR A 327 -9.69 20.50 16.94
CA THR A 327 -9.60 21.88 17.42
C THR A 327 -9.52 21.97 18.95
N ASP A 328 -8.72 22.92 19.43
CA ASP A 328 -8.63 23.27 20.85
C ASP A 328 -9.86 24.05 21.36
N ALA A 329 -9.79 24.60 22.57
CA ALA A 329 -10.85 25.41 23.17
C ALA A 329 -11.13 26.73 22.42
N GLU A 330 -10.18 27.23 21.64
CA GLU A 330 -10.33 28.43 20.79
C GLU A 330 -10.80 28.07 19.37
N GLY A 331 -11.11 26.81 19.12
CA GLY A 331 -11.53 26.33 17.80
C GLY A 331 -10.38 26.23 16.81
N LYS A 332 -9.12 26.11 17.26
CA LYS A 332 -7.94 26.11 16.39
C LYS A 332 -7.28 24.74 16.27
N ALA A 333 -6.81 24.42 15.06
CA ALA A 333 -5.91 23.31 14.76
C ALA A 333 -4.84 23.79 13.78
N PHE A 334 -3.68 23.13 13.71
CA PHE A 334 -2.63 23.47 12.74
C PHE A 334 -2.01 22.24 12.11
N LEU A 335 -1.36 22.46 10.96
CA LEU A 335 -0.50 21.48 10.29
C LEU A 335 0.71 22.20 9.71
N THR A 336 1.88 21.55 9.77
CA THR A 336 3.05 21.90 8.95
C THR A 336 3.07 21.00 7.71
N ALA A 337 3.13 21.57 6.51
CA ALA A 337 3.07 20.81 5.27
C ALA A 337 3.97 21.43 4.19
N GLY A 338 4.19 20.68 3.10
CA GLY A 338 4.83 21.20 1.89
C GLY A 338 4.06 22.39 1.30
N LYS A 339 4.75 23.28 0.57
CA LYS A 339 4.18 24.54 0.06
C LYS A 339 3.30 24.35 -1.18
N GLY A 340 2.09 23.84 -0.97
CA GLY A 340 1.08 23.63 -2.02
C GLY A 340 -0.36 23.73 -1.50
N ASP A 341 -1.32 23.29 -2.29
CA ASP A 341 -2.75 23.38 -1.99
C ASP A 341 -3.28 22.08 -1.36
N MET A 342 -4.13 22.22 -0.33
CA MET A 342 -4.97 21.14 0.21
C MET A 342 -6.43 21.58 0.30
N LEU A 343 -7.35 20.61 0.29
CA LEU A 343 -8.71 20.82 0.75
C LEU A 343 -8.76 20.56 2.26
N VAL A 344 -9.17 21.56 3.04
CA VAL A 344 -9.40 21.42 4.48
C VAL A 344 -10.88 21.17 4.70
N TRP A 345 -11.21 20.09 5.39
CA TRP A 345 -12.57 19.71 5.75
C TRP A 345 -12.72 19.71 7.26
N ALA A 346 -13.73 20.38 7.80
CA ALA A 346 -14.03 20.35 9.22
C ALA A 346 -15.43 19.80 9.47
N SER A 347 -15.60 18.98 10.50
CA SER A 347 -16.90 18.47 10.90
C SER A 347 -17.04 18.31 12.41
N ARG A 348 -18.28 18.47 12.89
CA ARG A 348 -18.69 18.28 14.28
C ARG A 348 -20.19 18.05 14.35
N ASP A 349 -20.63 17.01 15.06
CA ASP A 349 -22.05 16.73 15.36
C ASP A 349 -22.95 16.77 14.11
N GLY A 350 -22.51 16.16 13.01
CA GLY A 350 -23.22 16.09 11.73
C GLY A 350 -23.19 17.36 10.86
N LYS A 351 -22.63 18.47 11.37
CA LYS A 351 -22.36 19.69 10.59
C LYS A 351 -20.96 19.65 10.00
N PHE A 352 -20.78 20.25 8.84
CA PHE A 352 -19.47 20.28 8.18
C PHE A 352 -19.26 21.55 7.37
N GLY A 353 -18.00 21.83 7.05
CA GLY A 353 -17.57 22.88 6.15
C GLY A 353 -16.24 22.52 5.53
N TYR A 354 -15.91 23.11 4.38
CA TYR A 354 -14.62 22.89 3.75
C TYR A 354 -14.15 24.12 2.95
N ALA A 355 -12.85 24.25 2.79
CA ALA A 355 -12.23 25.30 1.96
C ALA A 355 -10.84 24.86 1.49
N LYS A 356 -10.37 25.45 0.39
CA LYS A 356 -8.98 25.28 -0.05
C LYS A 356 -8.05 26.10 0.85
N LEU A 357 -6.90 25.54 1.19
CA LEU A 357 -5.80 26.21 1.91
C LEU A 357 -4.51 26.09 1.11
N SER A 358 -3.82 27.20 0.90
CA SER A 358 -2.54 27.26 0.17
C SER A 358 -1.35 27.47 1.12
N PHE A 359 -0.67 26.39 1.50
CA PHE A 359 0.48 26.43 2.40
C PHE A 359 1.63 27.26 1.84
N GLY A 360 2.18 28.16 2.66
CA GLY A 360 3.26 29.08 2.28
C GLY A 360 2.80 30.33 1.54
N LYS A 361 1.51 30.44 1.21
CA LYS A 361 0.84 31.68 0.76
C LYS A 361 -0.14 32.20 1.80
N GLU A 362 -0.77 31.29 2.53
CA GLU A 362 -1.73 31.57 3.59
C GLU A 362 -1.23 30.94 4.90
N ASP A 363 -1.17 31.74 5.97
CA ASP A 363 -0.75 31.27 7.31
C ASP A 363 -1.95 30.86 8.18
N ALA A 364 -3.17 31.20 7.75
CA ALA A 364 -4.39 30.89 8.49
C ALA A 364 -5.62 30.77 7.58
N LEU A 365 -6.55 29.89 7.97
CA LEU A 365 -7.86 29.70 7.35
C LEU A 365 -8.96 29.80 8.40
N LYS A 366 -10.00 30.60 8.14
CA LYS A 366 -11.24 30.57 8.94
C LYS A 366 -12.29 29.73 8.22
N LEU A 367 -12.79 28.69 8.87
CA LEU A 367 -13.70 27.71 8.29
C LEU A 367 -15.00 27.61 9.10
N SER A 368 -16.15 27.85 8.47
CA SER A 368 -17.46 27.76 9.11
C SER A 368 -18.13 26.41 8.82
N LEU A 369 -18.77 25.80 9.81
CA LEU A 369 -19.57 24.57 9.66
C LEU A 369 -20.98 24.89 9.10
N ASP A 370 -21.03 25.36 7.86
CA ASP A 370 -22.23 25.96 7.25
C ASP A 370 -22.92 25.09 6.18
N LYS A 371 -22.35 23.94 5.82
CA LYS A 371 -22.88 23.04 4.77
C LYS A 371 -23.90 22.07 5.32
N LYS A 372 -24.84 21.65 4.48
CA LYS A 372 -25.93 20.73 4.86
C LYS A 372 -25.98 19.51 3.96
N VAL A 373 -26.21 18.36 4.59
CA VAL A 373 -26.51 17.11 3.87
C VAL A 373 -27.73 17.32 2.98
N GLY A 374 -27.64 16.86 1.74
CA GLY A 374 -28.71 16.99 0.74
C GLY A 374 -28.57 18.19 -0.20
N GLU A 375 -27.66 19.13 0.06
CA GLU A 375 -27.40 20.25 -0.85
C GLU A 375 -26.75 19.74 -2.15
N SER A 376 -27.33 20.11 -3.30
CA SER A 376 -26.78 19.76 -4.60
C SER A 376 -26.22 20.98 -5.31
N TYR A 377 -24.93 20.92 -5.62
CA TYR A 377 -24.18 21.96 -6.32
C TYR A 377 -22.84 21.41 -6.82
N THR A 378 -22.16 22.21 -7.62
CA THR A 378 -20.86 21.87 -8.22
C THR A 378 -19.84 22.96 -7.91
N LEU A 379 -18.61 22.56 -7.63
CA LEU A 379 -17.52 23.44 -7.24
C LEU A 379 -16.25 23.13 -8.04
N PRO A 380 -15.84 24.01 -8.98
CA PRO A 380 -14.54 23.89 -9.64
C PRO A 380 -13.42 24.31 -8.67
N MET A 381 -12.33 23.53 -8.65
CA MET A 381 -11.14 23.84 -7.86
C MET A 381 -9.87 23.62 -8.65
N ASP A 382 -8.92 24.56 -8.53
CA ASP A 382 -7.57 24.38 -9.04
C ASP A 382 -6.65 24.06 -7.87
N ILE A 383 -6.00 22.90 -7.96
CA ILE A 383 -5.12 22.37 -6.92
C ILE A 383 -3.69 22.40 -7.45
N VAL A 384 -2.83 23.19 -6.80
CA VAL A 384 -1.43 23.36 -7.17
C VAL A 384 -0.52 22.61 -6.19
N PRO A 385 0.28 21.63 -6.63
CA PRO A 385 1.24 20.97 -5.75
C PRO A 385 2.45 21.86 -5.46
N PRO A 386 3.30 21.49 -4.49
CA PRO A 386 4.58 22.16 -4.31
C PRO A 386 5.47 22.09 -5.56
N VAL A 387 6.32 23.12 -5.69
CA VAL A 387 7.32 23.24 -6.75
C VAL A 387 8.48 22.29 -6.45
N GLU A 388 9.07 21.73 -7.50
CA GLU A 388 10.26 20.88 -7.37
C GLU A 388 11.47 21.67 -6.88
N GLY A 389 12.20 21.11 -5.92
CA GLY A 389 13.36 21.75 -5.31
C GLY A 389 14.24 20.77 -4.56
N ALA A 390 14.54 19.63 -5.21
CA ALA A 390 15.31 18.55 -4.59
C ALA A 390 16.75 18.99 -4.28
N ASN A 391 17.20 18.68 -3.06
CA ASN A 391 18.62 18.71 -2.73
C ASN A 391 19.21 17.33 -2.96
N LEU A 392 20.24 17.24 -3.80
CA LEU A 392 20.93 15.98 -4.11
C LEU A 392 22.34 16.02 -3.53
N PRO A 393 22.75 15.01 -2.73
CA PRO A 393 24.14 14.90 -2.31
C PRO A 393 25.06 14.66 -3.52
N GLU A 394 26.31 15.09 -3.41
CA GLU A 394 27.31 14.82 -4.44
C GLU A 394 27.72 13.34 -4.43
N VAL A 395 27.82 12.75 -5.62
CA VAL A 395 28.30 11.38 -5.84
C VAL A 395 29.39 11.42 -6.89
N THR A 396 30.56 10.89 -6.56
CA THR A 396 31.67 10.79 -7.50
C THR A 396 31.41 9.71 -8.55
N PRO A 397 31.95 9.83 -9.79
CA PRO A 397 31.84 8.79 -10.80
C PRO A 397 32.35 7.42 -10.32
N GLU A 398 33.39 7.39 -9.49
CA GLU A 398 33.96 6.18 -8.93
C GLU A 398 32.99 5.49 -7.94
N GLN A 399 32.36 6.26 -7.06
CA GLN A 399 31.32 5.75 -6.15
C GLN A 399 30.13 5.17 -6.92
N ARG A 400 29.70 5.86 -7.98
CA ARG A 400 28.61 5.38 -8.84
C ARG A 400 28.98 4.06 -9.53
N ALA A 401 30.17 4.02 -10.15
CA ALA A 401 30.64 2.83 -10.86
C ALA A 401 30.78 1.61 -9.93
N GLU A 402 31.28 1.80 -8.71
CA GLU A 402 31.36 0.73 -7.71
C GLU A 402 29.96 0.26 -7.28
N ASN A 403 29.03 1.18 -7.01
CA ASN A 403 27.66 0.82 -6.65
C ASN A 403 26.96 0.05 -7.77
N ASP A 404 27.09 0.49 -9.02
CA ASP A 404 26.51 -0.18 -10.19
C ASP A 404 27.13 -1.59 -10.37
N HIS A 405 28.43 -1.72 -10.12
CA HIS A 405 29.10 -3.02 -10.14
C HIS A 405 28.54 -3.97 -9.07
N ARG A 406 28.37 -3.49 -7.84
CA ARG A 406 27.79 -4.25 -6.74
C ARG A 406 26.34 -4.64 -7.02
N MET A 407 25.50 -3.72 -7.49
CA MET A 407 24.12 -4.00 -7.85
C MET A 407 24.00 -5.12 -8.88
N ALA A 408 24.88 -5.16 -9.89
CA ALA A 408 24.90 -6.24 -10.87
C ALA A 408 25.28 -7.61 -10.25
N GLN A 409 26.19 -7.63 -9.26
CA GLN A 409 26.50 -8.85 -8.52
C GLN A 409 25.33 -9.31 -7.65
N GLU A 410 24.67 -8.37 -6.98
CA GLU A 410 23.52 -8.61 -6.11
C GLU A 410 22.33 -9.16 -6.91
N ASP A 411 22.08 -8.60 -8.10
CA ASP A 411 21.12 -9.13 -9.07
C ASP A 411 21.44 -10.57 -9.45
N SER A 412 22.73 -10.88 -9.67
CA SER A 412 23.14 -12.26 -9.97
C SER A 412 22.88 -13.22 -8.81
N ILE A 413 23.09 -12.79 -7.56
CA ILE A 413 22.80 -13.58 -6.35
C ILE A 413 21.28 -13.85 -6.26
N ARG A 414 20.47 -12.79 -6.40
CA ARG A 414 19.01 -12.88 -6.36
C ARG A 414 18.48 -13.79 -7.47
N ASN A 415 18.98 -13.62 -8.70
CA ASN A 415 18.56 -14.44 -9.84
C ASN A 415 18.97 -15.90 -9.71
N ALA A 416 20.11 -16.21 -9.10
CA ALA A 416 20.50 -17.58 -8.79
C ALA A 416 19.52 -18.24 -7.80
N TYR A 417 19.02 -17.49 -6.81
CA TYR A 417 17.97 -17.95 -5.92
C TYR A 417 16.62 -18.11 -6.63
N VAL A 418 16.21 -17.15 -7.45
CA VAL A 418 14.97 -17.25 -8.25
C VAL A 418 15.00 -18.46 -9.20
N ALA A 419 16.16 -18.80 -9.75
CA ALA A 419 16.33 -19.96 -10.61
C ALA A 419 16.11 -21.31 -9.89
N THR A 420 16.06 -21.35 -8.55
CA THR A 420 15.68 -22.57 -7.80
C THR A 420 14.17 -22.76 -7.70
N MET A 421 13.38 -21.77 -8.10
CA MET A 421 11.91 -21.84 -8.11
C MET A 421 11.41 -22.61 -9.34
N MET A 422 10.16 -23.09 -9.31
CA MET A 422 9.59 -23.86 -10.42
C MET A 422 9.41 -22.99 -11.68
N THR A 423 9.92 -23.46 -12.81
CA THR A 423 9.60 -22.90 -14.13
C THR A 423 8.21 -23.37 -14.59
N ASP A 424 7.66 -22.71 -15.62
CA ASP A 424 6.41 -23.13 -16.24
C ASP A 424 6.50 -24.56 -16.80
N GLU A 425 7.62 -24.93 -17.43
CA GLU A 425 7.85 -26.28 -17.95
C GLU A 425 7.88 -27.31 -16.82
N GLN A 426 8.62 -27.04 -15.74
CA GLN A 426 8.71 -27.93 -14.58
C GLN A 426 7.34 -28.09 -13.88
N ALA A 427 6.57 -27.01 -13.77
CA ALA A 427 5.23 -27.04 -13.21
C ALA A 427 4.27 -27.86 -14.07
N LYS A 428 4.29 -27.64 -15.41
CA LYS A 428 3.49 -28.43 -16.36
C LYS A 428 3.87 -29.90 -16.36
N GLU A 429 5.16 -30.22 -16.32
CA GLU A 429 5.64 -31.61 -16.23
C GLU A 429 5.18 -32.27 -14.93
N TRP A 430 5.29 -31.58 -13.79
CA TRP A 430 4.86 -32.12 -12.50
C TRP A 430 3.34 -32.35 -12.45
N VAL A 431 2.53 -31.38 -12.89
CA VAL A 431 1.06 -31.52 -12.96
C VAL A 431 0.67 -32.63 -13.94
N ASN A 432 1.39 -32.76 -15.07
CA ASN A 432 1.19 -33.87 -16.01
C ASN A 432 1.53 -35.22 -15.38
N GLY A 433 2.59 -35.31 -14.57
CA GLY A 433 2.92 -36.51 -13.81
C GLY A 433 1.82 -36.90 -12.81
N LEU A 434 1.16 -35.91 -12.21
CA LEU A 434 0.11 -36.14 -11.21
C LEU A 434 -1.26 -36.49 -11.82
N TYR A 435 -1.65 -35.83 -12.92
CA TYR A 435 -2.99 -35.95 -13.51
C TYR A 435 -3.04 -36.60 -14.90
N GLY A 436 -1.91 -36.72 -15.61
CA GLY A 436 -1.82 -37.27 -16.95
C GLY A 436 -2.78 -36.59 -17.94
N ASN A 437 -3.50 -37.40 -18.71
CA ASN A 437 -4.50 -36.96 -19.70
C ASN A 437 -5.91 -36.81 -19.12
N ILE A 438 -6.08 -36.96 -17.80
CA ILE A 438 -7.40 -36.87 -17.15
C ILE A 438 -7.89 -35.42 -17.15
N LEU A 439 -6.96 -34.47 -17.00
CA LEU A 439 -7.19 -33.05 -17.24
C LEU A 439 -6.64 -32.71 -18.63
N GLN A 440 -7.45 -32.08 -19.48
CA GLN A 440 -6.99 -31.70 -20.82
C GLN A 440 -6.03 -30.49 -20.75
N PRO A 441 -4.98 -30.43 -21.59
CA PRO A 441 -4.24 -29.18 -21.83
C PRO A 441 -5.23 -28.11 -22.34
N GLU A 442 -5.08 -26.83 -21.96
CA GLU A 442 -6.02 -25.71 -22.16
C GLU A 442 -7.14 -25.57 -21.10
N THR A 443 -7.08 -26.35 -20.01
CA THR A 443 -8.08 -26.33 -18.91
C THR A 443 -7.42 -26.12 -17.53
N MET A 444 -8.06 -26.61 -16.47
CA MET A 444 -7.58 -26.56 -15.07
C MET A 444 -6.11 -27.01 -14.91
N LYS A 445 -5.59 -27.85 -15.81
CA LYS A 445 -4.19 -28.26 -15.83
C LYS A 445 -3.21 -27.08 -15.92
N ASP A 446 -3.48 -26.13 -16.82
CA ASP A 446 -2.62 -24.95 -16.98
C ASP A 446 -2.77 -23.98 -15.81
N LYS A 447 -3.97 -23.88 -15.23
CA LYS A 447 -4.20 -23.13 -13.99
C LYS A 447 -3.39 -23.68 -12.82
N LEU A 448 -3.38 -25.00 -12.64
CA LEU A 448 -2.58 -25.64 -11.58
C LEU A 448 -1.08 -25.42 -11.77
N ALA A 449 -0.58 -25.49 -13.01
CA ALA A 449 0.81 -25.15 -13.30
C ALA A 449 1.09 -23.67 -13.00
N ALA A 450 0.20 -22.76 -13.42
CA ALA A 450 0.31 -21.33 -13.11
C ALA A 450 0.30 -21.04 -11.60
N PHE A 451 -0.51 -21.74 -10.80
CA PHE A 451 -0.51 -21.60 -9.35
C PHE A 451 0.82 -22.05 -8.72
N LEU A 452 1.41 -23.14 -9.20
CA LEU A 452 2.73 -23.60 -8.75
C LEU A 452 3.82 -22.56 -9.08
N VAL A 453 3.82 -21.99 -10.27
CA VAL A 453 4.76 -20.90 -10.63
C VAL A 453 4.51 -19.66 -9.78
N ALA A 454 3.24 -19.26 -9.60
CA ALA A 454 2.85 -18.08 -8.83
C ALA A 454 3.18 -18.20 -7.33
N SER A 455 3.28 -19.42 -6.80
CA SER A 455 3.65 -19.69 -5.40
C SER A 455 5.14 -19.48 -5.09
N ARG A 456 6.00 -19.29 -6.11
CA ARG A 456 7.43 -18.93 -5.93
C ARG A 456 8.16 -19.92 -5.01
N GLY A 457 8.78 -19.45 -3.93
CA GLY A 457 9.43 -20.31 -2.93
C GLY A 457 8.50 -21.21 -2.12
N ASN A 458 7.17 -21.06 -2.22
CA ASN A 458 6.17 -21.84 -1.48
C ASN A 458 5.58 -23.02 -2.29
N HIS A 459 6.11 -23.31 -3.48
CA HIS A 459 5.56 -24.35 -4.36
C HIS A 459 5.51 -25.75 -3.73
N GLN A 460 6.38 -26.06 -2.78
CA GLN A 460 6.35 -27.36 -2.10
C GLN A 460 5.06 -27.54 -1.29
N THR A 461 4.55 -26.49 -0.65
CA THR A 461 3.27 -26.52 0.09
C THR A 461 2.10 -26.91 -0.82
N LEU A 462 2.04 -26.33 -2.02
CA LEU A 462 0.99 -26.64 -3.00
C LEU A 462 1.15 -28.06 -3.55
N LYS A 463 2.39 -28.51 -3.81
CA LYS A 463 2.65 -29.88 -4.24
C LYS A 463 2.22 -30.90 -3.20
N ASP A 464 2.50 -30.64 -1.92
CA ASP A 464 2.10 -31.50 -0.82
C ASP A 464 0.57 -31.58 -0.69
N PHE A 465 -0.11 -30.43 -0.81
CA PHE A 465 -1.57 -30.36 -0.80
C PHE A 465 -2.20 -31.15 -1.97
N LEU A 466 -1.78 -30.87 -3.21
CA LEU A 466 -2.32 -31.52 -4.41
C LEU A 466 -2.04 -33.03 -4.43
N SER A 467 -0.86 -33.44 -3.96
CA SER A 467 -0.50 -34.86 -3.85
C SER A 467 -1.34 -35.58 -2.79
N ALA A 468 -1.63 -34.93 -1.66
CA ALA A 468 -2.42 -35.52 -0.58
C ALA A 468 -3.89 -35.76 -0.96
N ILE A 469 -4.48 -34.88 -1.79
CA ILE A 469 -5.87 -35.04 -2.26
C ILE A 469 -5.99 -35.98 -3.46
N ARG A 470 -4.90 -36.25 -4.18
CA ARG A 470 -4.85 -37.19 -5.33
C ARG A 470 -4.81 -38.65 -4.87
N LYS A 471 -5.96 -39.20 -4.46
CA LYS A 471 -6.08 -40.61 -4.01
C LYS A 471 -6.41 -41.59 -5.14
N GLU A 472 -7.28 -41.21 -6.07
CA GLU A 472 -7.75 -42.04 -7.19
C GLU A 472 -6.95 -41.70 -8.46
N LYS A 473 -6.46 -42.69 -9.22
CA LYS A 473 -5.67 -42.43 -10.44
C LYS A 473 -6.49 -42.40 -11.74
N LYS A 474 -7.78 -42.74 -11.72
CA LYS A 474 -8.60 -42.96 -12.93
C LYS A 474 -9.57 -41.82 -13.26
N HIS A 475 -10.06 -41.10 -12.26
CA HIS A 475 -10.97 -39.97 -12.42
C HIS A 475 -10.63 -38.88 -11.40
N ILE A 476 -11.25 -37.70 -11.53
CA ILE A 476 -11.17 -36.61 -10.55
C ILE A 476 -12.26 -36.83 -9.52
N SER A 477 -11.88 -36.99 -8.26
CA SER A 477 -12.82 -37.08 -7.14
C SER A 477 -13.41 -35.71 -6.79
N TRP A 478 -14.50 -35.72 -6.03
CA TRP A 478 -15.12 -34.49 -5.54
C TRP A 478 -14.18 -33.67 -4.63
N GLU A 479 -13.42 -34.34 -3.75
CA GLU A 479 -12.41 -33.70 -2.89
C GLU A 479 -11.34 -32.99 -3.72
N GLU A 480 -10.88 -33.60 -4.83
CA GLU A 480 -9.91 -33.00 -5.74
C GLU A 480 -10.47 -31.76 -6.46
N MET A 481 -11.71 -31.84 -6.95
CA MET A 481 -12.35 -30.71 -7.62
C MET A 481 -12.49 -29.51 -6.67
N ARG A 482 -12.88 -29.75 -5.42
CA ARG A 482 -12.96 -28.71 -4.38
C ARG A 482 -11.59 -28.15 -4.02
N GLY A 483 -10.56 -28.99 -3.97
CA GLY A 483 -9.18 -28.55 -3.76
C GLY A 483 -8.71 -27.60 -4.88
N MET A 484 -9.05 -27.91 -6.13
CA MET A 484 -8.76 -27.03 -7.28
C MET A 484 -9.52 -25.70 -7.19
N TRP A 485 -10.82 -25.74 -6.85
CA TRP A 485 -11.62 -24.52 -6.64
C TRP A 485 -11.09 -23.66 -5.50
N LEU A 486 -10.61 -24.27 -4.42
CA LEU A 486 -9.99 -23.55 -3.31
C LEU A 486 -8.77 -22.76 -3.82
N LEU A 487 -7.88 -23.39 -4.59
CA LEU A 487 -6.72 -22.70 -5.17
C LEU A 487 -7.11 -21.58 -6.14
N GLU A 488 -8.21 -21.72 -6.89
CA GLU A 488 -8.73 -20.65 -7.76
C GLU A 488 -9.21 -19.39 -7.00
N ASN A 489 -9.50 -19.50 -5.71
CA ASN A 489 -9.94 -18.37 -4.88
C ASN A 489 -8.82 -17.71 -4.07
N ILE A 490 -7.65 -18.36 -4.00
CA ILE A 490 -6.50 -17.83 -3.28
C ILE A 490 -5.81 -16.78 -4.15
N SER A 491 -5.53 -15.61 -3.58
CA SER A 491 -4.86 -14.53 -4.33
C SER A 491 -3.42 -14.93 -4.71
N ALA A 492 -2.86 -14.27 -5.73
CA ALA A 492 -1.48 -14.54 -6.16
C ALA A 492 -0.44 -14.32 -5.04
N LYS A 493 -0.70 -13.42 -4.09
CA LYS A 493 0.17 -13.18 -2.92
C LYS A 493 -0.01 -14.28 -1.87
N ASP A 494 -1.23 -14.72 -1.63
CA ASP A 494 -1.52 -15.81 -0.69
C ASP A 494 -0.92 -17.15 -1.12
N LEU A 495 -0.81 -17.43 -2.43
CA LEU A 495 -0.11 -18.62 -2.91
C LEU A 495 1.36 -18.69 -2.43
N ARG A 496 1.97 -17.55 -2.10
CA ARG A 496 3.39 -17.43 -1.72
C ARG A 496 3.65 -17.66 -0.24
N ASP A 497 2.61 -17.63 0.60
CA ASP A 497 2.74 -17.79 2.06
C ASP A 497 1.63 -18.59 2.74
N VAL A 498 0.63 -19.10 1.99
CA VAL A 498 -0.37 -20.03 2.53
C VAL A 498 0.28 -21.30 3.07
N THR A 499 -0.21 -21.79 4.20
CA THR A 499 0.27 -23.01 4.84
C THR A 499 -0.59 -24.22 4.46
N LEU A 500 0.00 -25.42 4.56
CA LEU A 500 -0.70 -26.67 4.31
C LEU A 500 -1.90 -26.87 5.26
N ASP A 501 -1.80 -26.38 6.50
CA ASP A 501 -2.86 -26.46 7.50
C ASP A 501 -4.08 -25.63 7.09
N VAL A 502 -3.88 -24.41 6.54
CA VAL A 502 -4.97 -23.59 6.00
C VAL A 502 -5.68 -24.32 4.86
N LEU A 503 -4.93 -24.81 3.86
CA LEU A 503 -5.51 -25.49 2.71
C LEU A 503 -6.32 -26.73 3.14
N ASN A 504 -5.77 -27.52 4.06
CA ASN A 504 -6.43 -28.73 4.56
C ASN A 504 -7.67 -28.43 5.39
N ASP A 505 -7.60 -27.46 6.30
CA ASP A 505 -8.71 -27.11 7.17
C ASP A 505 -9.91 -26.58 6.37
N HIS A 506 -9.64 -25.69 5.41
CA HIS A 506 -10.70 -25.12 4.57
C HIS A 506 -11.29 -26.13 3.59
N LEU A 507 -10.50 -27.08 3.07
CA LEU A 507 -11.02 -28.15 2.23
C LEU A 507 -11.89 -29.14 3.03
N LYS A 508 -11.39 -29.63 4.16
CA LYS A 508 -11.99 -30.74 4.92
C LYS A 508 -13.17 -30.31 5.80
N ASN A 509 -13.16 -29.08 6.30
CA ASN A 509 -14.15 -28.57 7.25
C ASN A 509 -15.12 -27.57 6.61
N THR A 510 -15.33 -27.70 5.29
CA THR A 510 -16.39 -26.97 4.59
C THR A 510 -17.50 -27.95 4.19
N SER A 511 -18.73 -27.67 4.61
CA SER A 511 -19.91 -28.50 4.29
C SER A 511 -20.10 -28.68 2.78
N ASP A 512 -20.57 -29.86 2.35
CA ASP A 512 -20.86 -30.15 0.94
C ASP A 512 -22.07 -29.38 0.37
N GLY A 513 -22.80 -28.65 1.23
CA GLY A 513 -23.75 -27.63 0.80
C GLY A 513 -24.87 -28.14 -0.10
N GLU A 514 -25.49 -29.28 0.22
CA GLU A 514 -26.56 -29.92 -0.59
C GLU A 514 -27.74 -28.99 -0.95
N LYS A 515 -27.85 -27.80 -0.31
CA LYS A 515 -28.86 -26.76 -0.56
C LYS A 515 -28.28 -25.40 -1.03
N THR A 516 -26.98 -25.31 -1.31
CA THR A 516 -26.27 -24.04 -1.61
C THR A 516 -25.83 -24.02 -3.07
N ASP A 517 -25.97 -22.86 -3.73
CA ASP A 517 -25.47 -22.65 -5.09
C ASP A 517 -23.97 -22.93 -5.20
N THR A 518 -23.55 -23.67 -6.23
CA THR A 518 -22.14 -24.04 -6.47
C THR A 518 -21.22 -22.82 -6.52
N ASP A 519 -21.68 -21.69 -7.04
CA ASP A 519 -20.94 -20.43 -7.06
C ASP A 519 -20.68 -19.91 -5.64
N LEU A 520 -21.69 -19.91 -4.76
CA LEU A 520 -21.53 -19.52 -3.36
C LEU A 520 -20.61 -20.47 -2.58
N VAL A 521 -20.69 -21.77 -2.87
CA VAL A 521 -19.75 -22.75 -2.29
C VAL A 521 -18.32 -22.39 -2.71
N LYS A 522 -18.10 -22.09 -3.99
CA LYS A 522 -16.79 -21.75 -4.52
C LYS A 522 -16.27 -20.42 -3.98
N ARG A 523 -17.01 -19.32 -4.12
CA ARG A 523 -16.51 -17.95 -3.86
C ARG A 523 -16.60 -17.51 -2.40
N ALA A 524 -17.50 -18.10 -1.61
CA ALA A 524 -17.68 -17.75 -0.21
C ALA A 524 -17.24 -18.89 0.73
N LEU A 525 -17.81 -20.09 0.61
CA LEU A 525 -17.57 -21.13 1.61
C LEU A 525 -16.16 -21.72 1.53
N LEU A 526 -15.64 -22.04 0.34
CA LEU A 526 -14.28 -22.59 0.18
C LEU A 526 -13.18 -21.53 0.25
N ASN A 527 -13.53 -20.26 0.05
CA ASN A 527 -12.56 -19.18 0.00
C ASN A 527 -12.04 -18.86 1.41
N PRO A 528 -10.74 -19.08 1.69
CA PRO A 528 -10.17 -18.77 3.00
C PRO A 528 -10.01 -17.26 3.24
N ARG A 529 -9.98 -16.47 2.17
CA ARG A 529 -9.79 -15.02 2.16
C ARG A 529 -11.13 -14.32 2.36
N ILE A 530 -11.14 -13.34 3.26
CA ILE A 530 -12.31 -12.50 3.56
C ILE A 530 -12.03 -11.05 3.22
N ALA A 531 -10.88 -10.52 3.64
CA ALA A 531 -10.40 -9.18 3.36
C ALA A 531 -8.89 -9.20 3.12
N ASN A 532 -8.08 -8.58 3.98
CA ASN A 532 -6.62 -8.51 3.85
C ASN A 532 -5.86 -9.12 5.05
N GLU A 533 -6.51 -9.99 5.82
CA GLU A 533 -5.96 -10.67 7.00
C GLU A 533 -4.85 -11.68 6.69
N MET A 534 -4.21 -12.26 7.71
CA MET A 534 -3.45 -13.50 7.52
C MET A 534 -4.41 -14.68 7.35
N LEU A 535 -4.12 -15.58 6.41
CA LEU A 535 -4.90 -16.82 6.32
C LEU A 535 -4.54 -17.75 7.49
N THR A 536 -5.57 -18.19 8.23
CA THR A 536 -5.43 -19.11 9.36
C THR A 536 -6.38 -20.31 9.23
N PRO A 537 -6.02 -21.50 9.76
CA PRO A 537 -6.89 -22.67 9.76
C PRO A 537 -7.99 -22.54 10.82
N TYR A 538 -9.00 -21.71 10.54
CA TYR A 538 -10.03 -21.34 11.51
C TYR A 538 -11.27 -22.23 11.50
N LYS A 539 -11.55 -22.97 10.42
CA LYS A 539 -12.88 -23.57 10.18
C LYS A 539 -13.26 -24.60 11.22
N LYS A 540 -12.41 -25.60 11.45
CA LYS A 540 -12.71 -26.65 12.43
C LYS A 540 -12.90 -26.06 13.82
N ILE A 541 -11.96 -25.21 14.24
CA ILE A 541 -11.95 -24.65 15.59
C ILE A 541 -13.18 -23.76 15.81
N LEU A 542 -13.50 -22.89 14.85
CA LEU A 542 -14.71 -22.06 14.93
C LEU A 542 -15.97 -22.91 14.89
N TYR A 543 -16.05 -23.93 14.02
CA TYR A 543 -17.21 -24.81 13.98
C TYR A 543 -17.46 -25.46 15.35
N ASP A 544 -16.44 -26.07 15.95
CA ASP A 544 -16.54 -26.74 17.26
C ASP A 544 -16.96 -25.72 18.34
N ALA A 545 -16.34 -24.53 18.34
CA ALA A 545 -16.54 -23.53 19.37
C ALA A 545 -17.90 -22.81 19.25
N ILE A 546 -18.36 -22.51 18.02
CA ILE A 546 -19.67 -21.92 17.73
C ILE A 546 -20.78 -22.95 17.97
N SER A 547 -20.55 -24.21 17.61
CA SER A 547 -21.51 -25.30 17.89
C SER A 547 -21.82 -25.37 19.39
N GLU A 548 -20.79 -25.27 20.23
CA GLU A 548 -20.95 -25.27 21.68
C GLU A 548 -21.59 -23.98 22.21
N ALA A 549 -21.06 -22.82 21.84
CA ALA A 549 -21.41 -21.55 22.47
C ALA A 549 -22.68 -20.91 21.90
N VAL A 550 -23.00 -21.17 20.64
CA VAL A 550 -24.12 -20.54 19.92
C VAL A 550 -25.19 -21.58 19.63
N LEU A 551 -24.86 -22.65 18.90
CA LEU A 551 -25.87 -23.52 18.30
C LEU A 551 -26.63 -24.35 19.33
N LYS A 552 -25.96 -24.86 20.39
CA LYS A 552 -26.61 -25.58 21.49
C LYS A 552 -27.58 -24.72 22.31
N SER A 553 -27.38 -23.41 22.34
CA SER A 553 -28.22 -22.46 23.08
C SER A 553 -29.41 -21.94 22.26
N ALA A 554 -29.39 -22.13 20.94
CA ALA A 554 -30.43 -21.70 20.03
C ALA A 554 -31.54 -22.77 19.89
N PRO A 555 -32.81 -22.37 19.66
CA PRO A 555 -33.85 -23.30 19.22
C PRO A 555 -33.39 -24.10 17.98
N VAL A 556 -33.76 -25.37 17.87
CA VAL A 556 -33.32 -26.29 16.80
C VAL A 556 -33.58 -25.70 15.40
N ASP A 557 -34.66 -24.95 15.25
CA ASP A 557 -35.08 -24.32 13.99
C ASP A 557 -34.25 -23.07 13.62
N ALA A 558 -33.41 -22.57 14.54
CA ALA A 558 -32.56 -21.38 14.41
C ALA A 558 -31.06 -21.69 14.52
N ALA A 559 -30.68 -22.95 14.75
CA ALA A 559 -29.29 -23.38 14.99
C ALA A 559 -28.37 -23.23 13.76
N HIS A 560 -28.88 -22.78 12.61
CA HIS A 560 -28.09 -22.42 11.41
C HIS A 560 -28.55 -21.08 10.82
N ASP A 561 -29.27 -20.26 11.60
CA ASP A 561 -29.64 -18.90 11.20
C ASP A 561 -28.50 -17.95 11.56
N ALA A 562 -28.06 -17.14 10.59
CA ALA A 562 -27.06 -16.10 10.80
C ALA A 562 -27.44 -15.14 11.94
N LYS A 563 -28.73 -14.93 12.21
CA LYS A 563 -29.21 -14.07 13.31
C LYS A 563 -28.69 -14.48 14.67
N ALA A 564 -28.58 -15.78 14.95
CA ALA A 564 -28.04 -16.26 16.21
C ALA A 564 -26.56 -15.86 16.36
N LEU A 565 -25.80 -15.97 15.27
CA LEU A 565 -24.40 -15.55 15.24
C LEU A 565 -24.23 -14.03 15.32
N ILE A 566 -25.09 -13.25 14.65
CA ILE A 566 -25.10 -11.77 14.74
C ILE A 566 -25.34 -11.34 16.19
N GLU A 567 -26.36 -11.92 16.84
CA GLU A 567 -26.70 -11.61 18.22
C GLU A 567 -25.59 -11.99 19.20
N TRP A 568 -24.95 -13.15 18.97
CA TRP A 568 -23.80 -13.59 19.75
C TRP A 568 -22.62 -12.62 19.60
N CYS A 569 -22.27 -12.23 18.36
CA CYS A 569 -21.20 -11.27 18.11
C CYS A 569 -21.47 -9.93 18.82
N ARG A 570 -22.72 -9.46 18.79
CA ARG A 570 -23.13 -8.21 19.45
C ARG A 570 -22.97 -8.26 20.98
N LYS A 571 -23.25 -9.41 21.59
CA LYS A 571 -23.20 -9.58 23.06
C LYS A 571 -21.80 -9.88 23.58
N GLU A 572 -21.07 -10.72 22.86
CA GLU A 572 -19.85 -11.35 23.35
C GLU A 572 -18.58 -10.70 22.79
N ILE A 573 -18.66 -9.86 21.75
CA ILE A 573 -17.50 -9.14 21.23
C ILE A 573 -17.63 -7.66 21.59
N LYS A 574 -16.74 -7.19 22.45
CA LYS A 574 -16.60 -5.76 22.74
C LYS A 574 -15.86 -5.07 21.59
N ILE A 575 -16.45 -4.02 21.03
CA ILE A 575 -15.79 -3.19 20.03
C ILE A 575 -14.89 -2.15 20.69
N ASP A 576 -13.63 -2.14 20.29
CA ASP A 576 -12.63 -1.17 20.73
C ASP A 576 -11.66 -0.84 19.58
N ASN A 577 -12.00 0.21 18.83
CA ASN A 577 -11.20 0.65 17.68
C ASN A 577 -9.86 1.29 18.11
N GLU A 578 -9.78 1.82 19.34
CA GLU A 578 -8.61 2.55 19.83
C GLU A 578 -7.45 1.60 20.17
N LEU A 579 -7.74 0.40 20.66
CA LEU A 579 -6.71 -0.61 20.93
C LEU A 579 -6.10 -1.23 19.66
N ASN A 580 -6.73 -1.02 18.50
CA ASN A 580 -6.23 -1.38 17.18
C ASN A 580 -6.32 -0.18 16.22
N SER A 581 -5.72 0.94 16.60
CA SER A 581 -5.82 2.22 15.89
C SER A 581 -5.38 2.18 14.42
N GLN A 582 -4.64 1.15 13.99
CA GLN A 582 -4.23 0.96 12.59
C GLN A 582 -5.20 0.08 11.78
N GLN A 583 -6.21 -0.51 12.41
CA GLN A 583 -7.15 -1.48 11.82
C GLN A 583 -6.43 -2.63 11.08
N ILE A 584 -5.31 -3.08 11.65
CA ILE A 584 -4.60 -4.28 11.19
C ILE A 584 -5.52 -5.47 11.52
N PRO A 585 -5.94 -6.29 10.54
CA PRO A 585 -6.89 -7.35 10.80
C PRO A 585 -6.41 -8.31 11.88
N VAL A 586 -7.21 -8.46 12.94
CA VAL A 586 -7.03 -9.50 13.94
C VAL A 586 -7.52 -10.82 13.35
N SER A 587 -6.78 -11.91 13.56
CA SER A 587 -7.24 -13.21 13.07
C SER A 587 -8.62 -13.59 13.66
N PRO A 588 -9.46 -14.38 12.96
CA PRO A 588 -10.71 -14.87 13.53
C PRO A 588 -10.50 -15.60 14.87
N MET A 589 -9.36 -16.25 15.04
CA MET A 589 -8.98 -16.88 16.30
C MET A 589 -8.60 -15.88 17.38
N GLY A 590 -7.93 -14.79 17.04
CA GLY A 590 -7.60 -13.71 17.96
C GLY A 590 -8.85 -13.03 18.50
N VAL A 591 -9.82 -12.74 17.64
CA VAL A 591 -11.14 -12.19 18.02
C VAL A 591 -11.89 -13.19 18.92
N TRP A 592 -11.86 -14.48 18.58
CA TRP A 592 -12.47 -15.50 19.43
C TRP A 592 -11.85 -15.55 20.83
N LYS A 593 -10.52 -15.56 20.93
CA LYS A 593 -9.82 -15.66 22.23
C LYS A 593 -10.03 -14.44 23.12
N SER A 594 -9.87 -13.24 22.55
CA SER A 594 -9.87 -11.98 23.32
C SER A 594 -11.27 -11.47 23.63
N ARG A 595 -12.27 -11.78 22.79
CA ARG A 595 -13.61 -11.18 22.84
C ARG A 595 -13.59 -9.65 22.69
N VAL A 596 -12.51 -9.09 22.16
CA VAL A 596 -12.33 -7.67 21.91
C VAL A 596 -11.75 -7.48 20.51
N ALA A 597 -12.35 -6.60 19.72
CA ALA A 597 -11.93 -6.37 18.34
C ALA A 597 -12.27 -4.93 17.91
N ASP A 598 -11.58 -4.41 16.90
CA ASP A 598 -12.12 -3.30 16.12
C ASP A 598 -13.28 -3.79 15.21
N GLU A 599 -14.03 -2.85 14.64
CA GLU A 599 -15.19 -3.17 13.79
C GLU A 599 -14.83 -4.05 12.60
N LYS A 600 -13.73 -3.75 11.90
CA LYS A 600 -13.30 -4.49 10.71
C LYS A 600 -12.91 -5.92 11.09
N SER A 601 -12.20 -6.10 12.20
CA SER A 601 -11.83 -7.43 12.69
C SER A 601 -13.04 -8.24 13.18
N ARG A 602 -14.04 -7.61 13.81
CA ARG A 602 -15.33 -8.27 14.12
C ARG A 602 -16.02 -8.74 12.84
N ASP A 603 -16.04 -7.91 11.80
CA ASP A 603 -16.69 -8.21 10.53
C ASP A 603 -16.04 -9.41 9.83
N ILE A 604 -14.69 -9.44 9.80
CA ILE A 604 -13.92 -10.59 9.32
C ILE A 604 -14.22 -11.85 10.15
N PHE A 605 -14.23 -11.73 11.48
CA PHE A 605 -14.58 -12.84 12.36
C PHE A 605 -15.99 -13.37 12.08
N PHE A 606 -16.99 -12.50 11.92
CA PHE A 606 -18.36 -12.91 11.65
C PHE A 606 -18.43 -13.71 10.34
N VAL A 607 -17.79 -13.24 9.27
CA VAL A 607 -17.75 -13.96 7.99
C VAL A 607 -17.07 -15.32 8.16
N ALA A 608 -15.94 -15.38 8.87
CA ALA A 608 -15.23 -16.63 9.15
C ALA A 608 -16.11 -17.63 9.94
N ALA A 609 -16.79 -17.14 10.97
CA ALA A 609 -17.70 -17.91 11.80
C ALA A 609 -18.90 -18.43 11.01
N ALA A 610 -19.55 -17.57 10.22
CA ALA A 610 -20.68 -17.92 9.36
C ALA A 610 -20.28 -19.00 8.33
N ARG A 611 -19.14 -18.81 7.64
CA ARG A 611 -18.61 -19.79 6.68
C ARG A 611 -18.19 -21.12 7.32
N SER A 612 -17.90 -21.14 8.62
CA SER A 612 -17.54 -22.36 9.36
C SER A 612 -18.76 -23.22 9.66
N ILE A 613 -19.94 -22.63 9.87
CA ILE A 613 -21.22 -23.34 10.08
C ILE A 613 -22.05 -23.49 8.79
N GLY A 614 -21.46 -23.21 7.63
CA GLY A 614 -22.07 -23.45 6.31
C GLY A 614 -22.91 -22.30 5.74
N ILE A 615 -22.84 -21.09 6.31
CA ILE A 615 -23.56 -19.90 5.81
C ILE A 615 -22.65 -19.10 4.87
N PRO A 616 -23.02 -18.91 3.58
CA PRO A 616 -22.28 -18.04 2.68
C PRO A 616 -22.33 -16.59 3.15
N ALA A 617 -21.16 -16.00 3.42
CA ALA A 617 -21.01 -14.62 3.86
C ALA A 617 -19.75 -13.98 3.24
N TRP A 618 -19.74 -12.66 3.07
CA TRP A 618 -18.62 -11.88 2.53
C TRP A 618 -18.69 -10.42 2.97
N ILE A 619 -17.63 -9.65 2.71
CA ILE A 619 -17.64 -8.19 2.81
C ILE A 619 -17.76 -7.68 1.37
N ASP A 620 -18.77 -6.86 1.10
CA ASP A 620 -18.98 -6.22 -0.19
C ASP A 620 -17.84 -5.22 -0.46
N GLU A 621 -17.10 -5.41 -1.55
CA GLU A 621 -15.88 -4.63 -1.84
C GLU A 621 -16.20 -3.15 -2.10
N VAL A 622 -17.37 -2.85 -2.66
CA VAL A 622 -17.78 -1.48 -3.04
C VAL A 622 -18.17 -0.65 -1.83
N THR A 623 -18.97 -1.23 -0.96
CA THR A 623 -19.62 -0.54 0.16
C THR A 623 -18.97 -0.84 1.52
N GLY A 624 -18.18 -1.92 1.60
CA GLY A 624 -17.61 -2.44 2.84
C GLY A 624 -18.62 -3.11 3.77
N LYS A 625 -19.87 -3.34 3.31
CA LYS A 625 -20.91 -3.97 4.15
C LYS A 625 -20.69 -5.46 4.27
N VAL A 626 -20.93 -6.00 5.46
CA VAL A 626 -20.97 -7.45 5.68
C VAL A 626 -22.30 -7.99 5.18
N GLN A 627 -22.25 -9.01 4.32
CA GLN A 627 -23.42 -9.63 3.71
C GLN A 627 -23.42 -11.15 3.89
N TYR A 628 -24.60 -11.74 3.91
CA TYR A 628 -24.79 -13.19 3.92
C TYR A 628 -26.04 -13.62 3.12
N VAL A 629 -26.16 -14.91 2.85
CA VAL A 629 -27.34 -15.51 2.20
C VAL A 629 -27.93 -16.61 3.09
N SER A 630 -29.22 -16.49 3.41
CA SER A 630 -30.02 -17.52 4.11
C SER A 630 -31.32 -17.80 3.34
N ASP A 631 -31.64 -19.06 3.04
CA ASP A 631 -32.92 -19.62 2.53
C ASP A 631 -33.71 -18.86 1.43
N GLY A 632 -33.10 -17.90 0.72
CA GLY A 632 -33.80 -17.07 -0.28
C GLY A 632 -32.96 -16.45 -1.40
N LEU A 633 -31.73 -16.94 -1.63
CA LEU A 633 -30.75 -16.51 -2.66
C LEU A 633 -30.35 -15.01 -2.71
N SER A 634 -31.11 -14.12 -2.09
CA SER A 634 -30.82 -12.68 -2.07
C SER A 634 -29.88 -12.32 -0.91
N PRO A 635 -28.80 -11.56 -1.16
CA PRO A 635 -27.93 -11.07 -0.10
C PRO A 635 -28.67 -10.21 0.93
N GLN A 636 -28.32 -10.38 2.20
CA GLN A 636 -28.82 -9.60 3.32
C GLN A 636 -27.66 -8.87 4.01
N ASP A 637 -27.85 -7.58 4.31
CA ASP A 637 -26.86 -6.79 5.05
C ASP A 637 -26.92 -7.15 6.54
N VAL A 638 -25.75 -7.37 7.16
CA VAL A 638 -25.64 -7.59 8.60
C VAL A 638 -25.74 -6.26 9.33
N ASN A 639 -26.62 -6.20 10.33
CA ASN A 639 -26.72 -5.07 11.25
C ASN A 639 -26.42 -5.54 12.68
N PHE A 640 -25.25 -5.17 13.18
CA PHE A 640 -24.81 -5.49 14.54
C PHE A 640 -25.48 -4.62 15.63
N GLU A 641 -26.24 -3.58 15.28
CA GLU A 641 -26.97 -2.76 16.25
C GLU A 641 -28.34 -3.36 16.59
N THR A 642 -29.11 -3.74 15.57
CA THR A 642 -30.52 -4.16 15.73
C THR A 642 -30.73 -5.68 15.64
N SER A 643 -29.70 -6.44 15.25
CA SER A 643 -29.75 -7.89 15.00
C SER A 643 -30.80 -8.32 13.97
N GLN A 644 -31.34 -7.37 13.20
CA GLN A 644 -32.24 -7.60 12.08
C GLN A 644 -31.49 -7.34 10.79
N SER A 645 -31.51 -8.32 9.89
CA SER A 645 -31.07 -8.10 8.53
C SER A 645 -32.03 -7.16 7.81
N THR A 646 -31.48 -6.15 7.16
CA THR A 646 -32.25 -5.16 6.40
C THR A 646 -31.79 -5.16 4.96
N GLN A 647 -32.73 -5.10 4.03
CA GLN A 647 -32.40 -4.76 2.64
C GLN A 647 -32.29 -3.23 2.55
N SER A 648 -31.12 -2.73 2.15
CA SER A 648 -30.92 -1.29 1.99
C SER A 648 -31.86 -0.73 0.90
N CYS A 649 -32.48 0.42 1.18
CA CYS A 649 -33.20 1.19 0.16
C CYS A 649 -32.19 1.74 -0.85
N THR A 650 -32.51 1.65 -2.13
CA THR A 650 -31.58 1.96 -3.23
C THR A 650 -32.23 2.82 -4.30
N GLY A 651 -31.44 3.70 -4.92
CA GLY A 651 -31.80 4.39 -6.16
C GLY A 651 -30.85 4.03 -7.29
N MET A 652 -31.08 4.64 -8.46
CA MET A 652 -30.24 4.49 -9.65
C MET A 652 -29.44 5.78 -9.87
N LEU A 653 -28.12 5.69 -10.01
CA LEU A 653 -27.26 6.82 -10.40
C LEU A 653 -26.89 6.70 -11.87
N LYS A 654 -27.13 7.75 -12.65
CA LYS A 654 -26.64 7.94 -14.01
C LYS A 654 -25.74 9.18 -14.08
N ALA A 655 -24.74 9.14 -14.94
CA ALA A 655 -23.96 10.34 -15.26
C ALA A 655 -24.01 10.66 -16.76
N SER A 656 -24.30 11.91 -17.08
CA SER A 656 -24.17 12.48 -18.43
C SER A 656 -22.72 12.89 -18.64
N TYR A 657 -22.11 12.49 -19.76
CA TYR A 657 -20.75 12.91 -20.12
C TYR A 657 -20.71 13.43 -21.54
N THR A 658 -20.09 14.60 -21.73
CA THR A 658 -19.76 15.11 -23.06
C THR A 658 -18.27 14.85 -23.31
N PRO A 659 -17.91 13.95 -24.25
CA PRO A 659 -16.51 13.66 -24.57
C PRO A 659 -15.69 14.90 -24.90
N ILE A 660 -14.54 15.04 -24.26
CA ILE A 660 -13.50 15.98 -24.64
C ILE A 660 -12.51 15.33 -25.62
N ARG A 661 -11.71 16.12 -26.33
CA ARG A 661 -10.84 15.62 -27.43
C ARG A 661 -9.87 14.52 -26.95
N SER A 662 -9.34 14.65 -25.75
CA SER A 662 -8.37 13.73 -25.17
C SER A 662 -9.00 12.52 -24.45
N LEU A 663 -10.30 12.55 -24.16
CA LEU A 663 -10.93 11.55 -23.28
C LEU A 663 -12.36 11.22 -23.72
N SER A 664 -12.54 10.05 -24.32
CA SER A 664 -13.85 9.57 -24.77
C SER A 664 -14.61 8.75 -23.74
N ASP A 665 -13.92 8.09 -22.80
CA ASP A 665 -14.52 7.29 -21.73
C ASP A 665 -13.71 7.46 -20.43
N PRO A 666 -14.16 8.33 -19.51
CA PRO A 666 -13.52 8.53 -18.22
C PRO A 666 -13.40 7.22 -17.44
N LYS A 667 -12.24 6.98 -16.83
CA LYS A 667 -11.95 5.83 -15.96
C LYS A 667 -12.11 6.20 -14.49
N TYR A 668 -12.64 5.27 -13.69
CA TYR A 668 -12.71 5.39 -12.24
C TYR A 668 -11.27 5.45 -11.66
N TYR A 669 -11.06 6.22 -10.60
CA TYR A 669 -9.77 6.59 -10.00
C TYR A 669 -8.82 7.43 -10.88
N SER A 670 -8.76 7.26 -12.19
CA SER A 670 -7.91 8.13 -13.02
C SER A 670 -8.56 9.48 -13.33
N HIS A 671 -9.88 9.50 -13.48
CA HIS A 671 -10.62 10.68 -13.94
C HIS A 671 -11.78 11.07 -13.04
N PHE A 672 -12.44 10.10 -12.41
CA PHE A 672 -13.53 10.36 -11.48
C PHE A 672 -13.63 9.31 -10.37
N THR A 673 -14.21 9.71 -9.23
CA THR A 673 -14.62 8.79 -8.16
C THR A 673 -15.96 9.20 -7.58
N ILE A 674 -16.59 8.29 -6.82
CA ILE A 674 -17.84 8.53 -6.11
C ILE A 674 -17.65 8.16 -4.64
N SER A 675 -18.05 9.05 -3.75
CA SER A 675 -17.99 8.85 -2.30
C SER A 675 -19.37 9.04 -1.68
N LYS A 676 -19.72 8.22 -0.68
CA LYS A 676 -20.95 8.33 0.11
C LYS A 676 -20.67 9.08 1.42
N PHE A 677 -21.56 9.99 1.80
CA PHE A 677 -21.46 10.69 3.07
C PHE A 677 -21.70 9.72 4.25
N LYS A 678 -20.77 9.69 5.19
CA LYS A 678 -20.82 8.90 6.42
C LYS A 678 -20.12 9.65 7.55
N ASN A 679 -20.79 9.80 8.70
CA ASN A 679 -20.22 10.36 9.93
C ASN A 679 -19.49 11.72 9.76
N GLY A 680 -20.08 12.66 9.02
CA GLY A 680 -19.54 14.02 8.86
C GLY A 680 -18.44 14.16 7.80
N THR A 681 -18.13 13.10 7.05
CA THR A 681 -17.20 13.14 5.90
C THR A 681 -17.69 12.22 4.79
N PHE A 682 -16.91 12.08 3.71
CA PHE A 682 -17.23 11.23 2.56
C PHE A 682 -16.31 10.01 2.54
N GLN A 683 -16.90 8.82 2.38
CA GLN A 683 -16.20 7.54 2.22
C GLN A 683 -16.26 7.12 0.75
N LEU A 684 -15.10 6.88 0.15
CA LEU A 684 -14.97 6.40 -1.22
C LEU A 684 -15.66 5.04 -1.42
N LEU A 685 -16.36 4.88 -2.54
CA LEU A 685 -16.83 3.58 -3.01
C LEU A 685 -15.72 2.91 -3.81
N ASN A 686 -15.38 1.67 -3.48
CA ASN A 686 -14.30 0.97 -4.18
C ASN A 686 -14.85 0.24 -5.41
N TYR A 687 -14.30 0.52 -6.57
CA TYR A 687 -14.57 -0.25 -7.77
C TYR A 687 -13.28 -0.91 -8.27
N ASP A 688 -13.42 -1.85 -9.20
CA ASP A 688 -12.29 -2.50 -9.84
C ASP A 688 -11.49 -1.50 -10.69
N GLU A 689 -10.18 -1.42 -10.44
CA GLU A 689 -9.21 -0.63 -11.20
C GLU A 689 -8.85 -1.28 -12.54
N GLY A 690 -9.06 -2.60 -12.65
CA GLY A 690 -8.66 -3.43 -13.78
C GLY A 690 -7.17 -3.80 -13.73
N ASP A 691 -6.88 -5.09 -13.60
CA ASP A 691 -5.53 -5.61 -13.85
C ASP A 691 -5.26 -5.73 -15.35
N VAL A 692 -3.98 -5.62 -15.74
CA VAL A 692 -3.50 -5.80 -17.13
C VAL A 692 -4.00 -7.12 -17.75
N ASP A 693 -4.28 -8.13 -16.91
CA ASP A 693 -4.72 -9.46 -17.31
C ASP A 693 -6.19 -9.80 -16.99
N MET A 694 -6.96 -8.96 -16.25
CA MET A 694 -8.30 -9.36 -15.72
C MET A 694 -9.45 -8.35 -15.91
N GLY A 695 -9.28 -7.27 -16.66
CA GLY A 695 -10.42 -6.43 -17.08
C GLY A 695 -10.07 -4.97 -17.32
N GLY A 696 -10.87 -4.28 -18.13
CA GLY A 696 -10.65 -2.87 -18.47
C GLY A 696 -10.95 -1.84 -17.38
N GLY A 697 -11.20 -2.29 -16.14
CA GLY A 697 -11.59 -1.46 -14.99
C GLY A 697 -12.98 -0.83 -15.10
N ALA A 698 -13.42 -0.16 -14.03
CA ALA A 698 -14.64 0.64 -14.04
C ALA A 698 -14.45 1.95 -14.83
N THR A 699 -15.39 2.23 -15.74
CA THR A 699 -15.41 3.44 -16.57
C THR A 699 -16.79 4.10 -16.55
N TRP A 700 -16.90 5.32 -17.05
CA TRP A 700 -18.18 5.98 -17.20
C TRP A 700 -19.15 5.14 -18.04
N SER A 701 -18.68 4.56 -19.15
CA SER A 701 -19.53 3.83 -20.08
C SER A 701 -20.10 2.52 -19.51
N ASN A 702 -19.34 1.79 -18.71
CA ASN A 702 -19.80 0.53 -18.10
C ASN A 702 -20.50 0.72 -16.75
N LEU A 703 -20.14 1.75 -15.97
CA LEU A 703 -20.67 1.98 -14.63
C LEU A 703 -21.86 2.96 -14.63
N LEU A 704 -21.74 4.11 -15.30
CA LEU A 704 -22.63 5.25 -15.09
C LEU A 704 -23.55 5.59 -16.28
N LYS A 705 -23.17 5.24 -17.51
CA LYS A 705 -23.92 5.59 -18.72
C LYS A 705 -25.32 4.98 -18.74
N ASN A 706 -25.43 3.70 -18.40
CA ASN A 706 -26.72 2.99 -18.32
C ASN A 706 -27.31 2.99 -16.90
N GLY A 707 -26.51 3.40 -15.93
CA GLY A 707 -26.86 3.58 -14.52
C GLY A 707 -26.40 2.44 -13.63
N VAL A 708 -26.05 2.77 -12.39
CA VAL A 708 -25.67 1.84 -11.32
C VAL A 708 -26.62 1.97 -10.13
N LYS A 709 -26.98 0.83 -9.53
CA LYS A 709 -27.81 0.78 -8.32
C LYS A 709 -26.93 1.07 -7.11
N LEU A 710 -27.28 2.07 -6.32
CA LEU A 710 -26.58 2.48 -5.11
C LEU A 710 -27.58 2.69 -3.98
N ASP A 711 -27.12 2.57 -2.74
CA ASP A 711 -27.92 2.93 -1.58
C ASP A 711 -28.47 4.35 -1.68
N GLU A 712 -29.60 4.61 -1.02
CA GLU A 712 -30.00 5.98 -0.74
C GLU A 712 -28.94 6.71 0.10
N GLY A 713 -28.86 8.02 -0.09
CA GLY A 713 -28.00 8.88 0.71
C GLY A 713 -27.43 10.06 -0.05
N TYR A 714 -26.52 10.76 0.62
CA TYR A 714 -25.83 11.94 0.10
C TYR A 714 -24.45 11.56 -0.44
N TYR A 715 -24.12 12.02 -1.63
CA TYR A 715 -22.96 11.58 -2.41
C TYR A 715 -22.16 12.77 -2.94
N MET A 716 -20.87 12.50 -3.19
CA MET A 716 -19.92 13.40 -3.81
C MET A 716 -19.28 12.68 -4.99
N MET A 717 -19.25 13.33 -6.16
CA MET A 717 -18.45 12.92 -7.30
C MET A 717 -17.33 13.93 -7.48
N VAL A 718 -16.09 13.44 -7.51
CA VAL A 718 -14.91 14.26 -7.81
C VAL A 718 -14.43 13.86 -9.19
N THR A 719 -14.16 14.84 -10.03
CA THR A 719 -13.44 14.66 -11.29
C THR A 719 -12.17 15.51 -11.28
N GLY A 720 -11.22 15.18 -12.14
CA GLY A 720 -10.14 16.12 -12.40
C GLY A 720 -9.22 15.76 -13.55
N THR A 721 -8.59 16.80 -14.08
CA THR A 721 -7.64 16.73 -15.19
C THR A 721 -6.26 17.16 -14.70
N ARG A 722 -5.29 16.25 -14.76
CA ARG A 722 -3.90 16.51 -14.36
C ARG A 722 -3.13 17.25 -15.46
N LEU A 723 -2.44 18.33 -15.06
CA LEU A 723 -1.55 19.12 -15.90
C LEU A 723 -0.12 18.60 -15.77
N ALA A 724 0.75 18.89 -16.74
CA ALA A 724 2.16 18.47 -16.73
C ALA A 724 2.92 19.00 -15.50
N SER A 725 2.57 20.20 -15.05
CA SER A 725 3.07 20.80 -13.80
C SER A 725 2.70 20.00 -12.56
N GLY A 726 1.84 18.99 -12.66
CA GLY A 726 1.26 18.27 -11.53
C GLY A 726 0.11 19.03 -10.88
N ALA A 727 -0.35 20.17 -11.42
CA ALA A 727 -1.59 20.79 -10.98
C ALA A 727 -2.82 19.97 -11.43
N VAL A 728 -3.97 20.16 -10.77
CA VAL A 728 -5.25 19.57 -11.20
C VAL A 728 -6.32 20.63 -11.36
N LEU A 729 -7.07 20.50 -12.45
CA LEU A 729 -8.35 21.15 -12.64
C LEU A 729 -9.44 20.19 -12.15
N SER A 730 -9.80 20.28 -10.88
CA SER A 730 -10.82 19.42 -10.27
C SER A 730 -12.20 20.04 -10.39
N ASN A 731 -13.22 19.20 -10.40
CA ASN A 731 -14.61 19.60 -10.24
C ASN A 731 -15.30 18.63 -9.26
N THR A 732 -15.95 19.17 -8.23
CA THR A 732 -16.64 18.39 -7.21
C THR A 732 -18.14 18.63 -7.31
N THR A 733 -18.94 17.58 -7.45
CA THR A 733 -20.41 17.65 -7.55
C THR A 733 -21.04 16.90 -6.39
N PHE A 734 -21.91 17.57 -5.65
CA PHE A 734 -22.70 16.98 -4.56
C PHE A 734 -24.13 16.69 -5.01
N PHE A 735 -24.68 15.54 -4.62
CA PHE A 735 -26.01 15.09 -5.02
C PHE A 735 -26.60 14.07 -4.04
N THR A 736 -27.90 13.82 -4.13
CA THR A 736 -28.62 12.87 -3.28
C THR A 736 -29.25 11.79 -4.14
N ILE A 737 -29.07 10.52 -3.74
CA ILE A 737 -29.78 9.39 -4.33
C ILE A 737 -30.98 9.08 -3.44
N GLU A 738 -32.17 9.12 -4.03
CA GLU A 738 -33.43 8.77 -3.37
C GLU A 738 -33.89 7.35 -3.75
N PRO A 739 -34.59 6.63 -2.86
CA PRO A 739 -35.10 5.30 -3.13
C PRO A 739 -35.96 5.23 -4.39
N ASP A 740 -35.75 4.17 -5.18
CA ASP A 740 -36.50 3.82 -6.39
C ASP A 740 -36.54 4.92 -7.48
N LYS A 741 -35.70 5.95 -7.37
CA LYS A 741 -35.58 7.04 -8.35
C LYS A 741 -34.27 6.95 -9.13
N THR A 742 -34.27 7.55 -10.32
CA THR A 742 -33.05 7.77 -11.10
C THR A 742 -32.54 9.18 -10.86
N THR A 743 -31.35 9.28 -10.28
CA THR A 743 -30.59 10.53 -10.13
C THR A 743 -29.65 10.65 -11.31
N THR A 744 -29.67 11.77 -12.03
CA THR A 744 -28.75 12.05 -13.13
C THR A 744 -27.88 13.24 -12.77
N VAL A 745 -26.56 13.07 -12.90
CA VAL A 745 -25.55 14.11 -12.65
C VAL A 745 -24.69 14.33 -13.89
N ASP A 746 -24.08 15.50 -14.01
CA ASP A 746 -23.12 15.76 -15.09
C ASP A 746 -21.69 15.40 -14.63
N LEU A 747 -21.04 14.50 -15.36
CA LEU A 747 -19.61 14.22 -15.22
C LEU A 747 -18.86 15.27 -16.06
N VAL A 748 -18.28 16.27 -15.39
CA VAL A 748 -17.59 17.38 -16.06
C VAL A 748 -16.08 17.19 -15.98
N MET A 749 -15.42 17.04 -17.12
CA MET A 749 -13.95 17.06 -17.23
C MET A 749 -13.52 18.47 -17.67
N ARG A 750 -12.72 19.15 -16.84
CA ARG A 750 -12.23 20.51 -17.12
C ARG A 750 -10.99 20.46 -18.02
N GLU A 751 -10.88 21.36 -18.98
CA GLU A 751 -9.71 21.48 -19.87
C GLU A 751 -8.99 22.83 -19.72
N SER A 752 -7.66 22.83 -19.85
CA SER A 752 -6.85 24.04 -20.00
C SER A 752 -6.54 24.24 -21.48
N LYS A 753 -6.71 25.48 -21.97
CA LYS A 753 -6.34 25.83 -23.36
C LYS A 753 -4.88 26.26 -23.49
N ASP A 754 -4.25 26.62 -22.36
CA ASP A 754 -2.93 27.29 -22.33
C ASP A 754 -1.83 26.45 -21.66
N GLN A 755 -2.19 25.48 -20.80
CA GLN A 755 -1.23 24.64 -20.08
C GLN A 755 -1.21 23.21 -20.62
N VAL A 756 -0.01 22.61 -20.69
CA VAL A 756 0.18 21.24 -21.16
C VAL A 756 -0.52 20.25 -20.23
N GLN A 757 -1.38 19.42 -20.80
CA GLN A 757 -2.16 18.42 -20.06
C GLN A 757 -1.52 17.04 -20.18
N VAL A 758 -1.69 16.20 -19.17
CA VAL A 758 -1.41 14.77 -19.32
C VAL A 758 -2.55 14.16 -20.12
N ILE A 759 -2.25 13.67 -21.33
CA ILE A 759 -3.23 13.15 -22.29
C ILE A 759 -3.27 11.62 -22.34
N GLY A 760 -2.36 10.94 -21.63
CA GLY A 760 -2.43 9.51 -21.39
C GLY A 760 -1.17 8.96 -20.72
N ASN A 761 -0.97 7.64 -20.80
CA ASN A 761 0.13 6.93 -20.14
C ASN A 761 0.99 6.13 -21.15
N PHE A 762 2.30 6.06 -20.91
CA PHE A 762 3.25 5.25 -21.68
C PHE A 762 4.30 4.64 -20.74
N ASN A 763 4.52 3.33 -20.76
CA ASN A 763 5.52 2.69 -19.90
C ASN A 763 6.93 3.13 -20.32
N SER A 764 7.56 3.98 -19.52
CA SER A 764 8.93 4.44 -19.73
C SER A 764 9.98 3.32 -19.63
N GLU A 765 9.63 2.19 -18.98
CA GLU A 765 10.46 0.99 -18.95
C GLU A 765 10.21 0.03 -20.13
N ALA A 766 9.39 0.43 -21.12
CA ALA A 766 9.24 -0.35 -22.34
C ALA A 766 10.60 -0.51 -23.03
N THR A 767 10.90 -1.74 -23.46
CA THR A 767 12.21 -2.09 -24.00
C THR A 767 12.23 -2.03 -25.52
N TYR A 768 13.35 -1.58 -26.07
CA TYR A 768 13.64 -1.63 -27.50
C TYR A 768 15.07 -2.16 -27.73
N ARG A 769 15.40 -2.53 -28.97
CA ARG A 769 16.77 -2.95 -29.32
C ARG A 769 17.55 -1.79 -29.95
N PRO A 770 18.62 -1.28 -29.34
CA PRO A 770 19.44 -0.24 -29.96
C PRO A 770 20.06 -0.69 -31.28
N VAL A 771 20.20 0.23 -32.23
CA VAL A 771 20.91 -0.08 -33.48
C VAL A 771 22.39 -0.38 -33.17
N GLY A 772 22.87 -1.54 -33.60
CA GLY A 772 24.25 -1.98 -33.40
C GLY A 772 24.50 -2.74 -32.09
N GLY A 773 23.48 -2.87 -31.23
CA GLY A 773 23.50 -3.70 -30.02
C GLY A 773 22.68 -4.98 -30.15
N THR A 774 22.99 -5.97 -29.32
CA THR A 774 22.22 -7.23 -29.21
C THR A 774 21.21 -7.21 -28.07
N ASP A 775 21.47 -6.43 -27.02
CA ASP A 775 20.70 -6.45 -25.78
C ASP A 775 19.55 -5.44 -25.85
N LEU A 776 18.44 -5.78 -25.20
CA LEU A 776 17.30 -4.88 -25.04
C LEU A 776 17.65 -3.80 -24.00
N GLN A 777 17.25 -2.57 -24.28
CA GLN A 777 17.37 -1.43 -23.36
C GLN A 777 16.00 -0.79 -23.17
N SER A 778 15.72 -0.31 -21.96
CA SER A 778 14.48 0.44 -21.72
C SER A 778 14.60 1.88 -22.21
N ILE A 779 13.47 2.50 -22.56
CA ILE A 779 13.44 3.91 -22.95
C ILE A 779 13.99 4.80 -21.81
N LEU A 780 13.65 4.49 -20.56
CA LEU A 780 14.13 5.22 -19.39
C LEU A 780 15.64 5.11 -19.22
N GLN A 781 16.21 3.92 -19.41
CA GLN A 781 17.67 3.71 -19.35
C GLN A 781 18.40 4.58 -20.38
N THR A 782 17.87 4.71 -21.59
CA THR A 782 18.46 5.54 -22.65
C THR A 782 18.29 7.04 -22.41
N CYS A 783 17.08 7.45 -21.98
CA CYS A 783 16.73 8.86 -21.89
C CYS A 783 17.13 9.53 -20.57
N GLY A 784 17.31 8.74 -19.52
CA GLY A 784 17.45 9.25 -18.15
C GLY A 784 16.15 9.83 -17.60
N ARG A 785 16.22 10.38 -16.37
CA ARG A 785 15.02 10.88 -15.67
C ARG A 785 14.52 12.22 -16.23
N GLY A 786 13.21 12.37 -16.37
CA GLY A 786 12.51 13.57 -16.85
C GLY A 786 11.76 13.34 -18.16
N TYR A 787 11.43 14.42 -18.88
CA TYR A 787 10.73 14.35 -20.17
C TYR A 787 11.67 13.96 -21.31
N PHE A 788 11.15 13.12 -22.22
CA PHE A 788 11.83 12.65 -23.43
C PHE A 788 10.84 12.49 -24.59
N VAL A 789 11.36 12.38 -25.81
CA VAL A 789 10.57 12.12 -27.02
C VAL A 789 10.77 10.67 -27.44
N VAL A 790 9.67 9.96 -27.69
CA VAL A 790 9.70 8.65 -28.35
C VAL A 790 8.96 8.76 -29.67
N ALA A 791 9.54 8.21 -30.72
CA ALA A 791 8.90 8.16 -32.03
C ALA A 791 9.00 6.78 -32.65
N VAL A 792 7.93 6.32 -33.32
CA VAL A 792 7.94 5.15 -34.20
C VAL A 792 7.81 5.65 -35.64
N LEU A 793 8.78 5.33 -36.48
CA LEU A 793 8.96 5.94 -37.81
C LEU A 793 8.61 4.98 -38.95
N GLY A 794 7.95 5.50 -39.99
CA GLY A 794 7.73 4.79 -41.25
C GLY A 794 8.82 5.11 -42.29
N VAL A 795 9.44 4.12 -42.91
CA VAL A 795 10.60 4.35 -43.81
C VAL A 795 10.17 4.70 -45.23
N GLY A 796 10.72 5.78 -45.78
CA GLY A 796 10.41 6.26 -47.15
C GLY A 796 9.01 6.82 -47.30
N GLN A 797 8.30 7.08 -46.19
CA GLN A 797 6.97 7.68 -46.18
C GLN A 797 7.09 9.20 -46.06
N GLU A 798 6.34 9.92 -46.88
CA GLU A 798 6.32 11.39 -46.90
C GLU A 798 5.98 12.01 -45.53
N PRO A 799 5.01 11.49 -44.75
CA PRO A 799 4.77 11.92 -43.36
C PRO A 799 6.00 11.87 -42.45
N THR A 800 6.77 10.78 -42.49
CA THR A 800 8.01 10.63 -41.70
C THR A 800 9.07 11.61 -42.17
N ASN A 801 9.27 11.73 -43.49
CA ASN A 801 10.27 12.62 -44.05
C ASN A 801 9.97 14.08 -43.72
N HIS A 802 8.69 14.49 -43.73
CA HIS A 802 8.26 15.82 -43.34
C HIS A 802 8.54 16.08 -41.85
N ALA A 803 8.11 15.17 -40.98
CA ALA A 803 8.34 15.23 -39.53
C ALA A 803 9.83 15.37 -39.18
N LEU A 804 10.70 14.58 -39.81
CA LEU A 804 12.14 14.63 -39.57
C LEU A 804 12.78 15.94 -40.07
N ARG A 805 12.29 16.51 -41.19
CA ARG A 805 12.76 17.80 -41.70
C ARG A 805 12.32 18.96 -40.80
N ASP A 806 11.11 18.91 -40.26
CA ASP A 806 10.62 19.90 -39.28
C ASP A 806 11.46 19.87 -37.98
N ILE A 807 11.84 18.68 -37.51
CA ILE A 807 12.72 18.52 -36.33
C ILE A 807 14.14 19.02 -36.65
N ALA A 808 14.67 18.70 -37.83
CA ALA A 808 15.98 19.18 -38.27
C ALA A 808 16.04 20.72 -38.38
N ALA A 809 14.94 21.38 -38.75
CA ALA A 809 14.87 22.84 -38.81
C ALA A 809 15.06 23.51 -37.43
N LEU A 810 14.69 22.83 -36.34
CA LEU A 810 14.84 23.31 -34.96
C LEU A 810 15.98 22.62 -34.21
N ARG A 811 16.98 22.10 -34.93
CA ARG A 811 18.10 21.35 -34.38
C ARG A 811 18.72 22.01 -33.15
N SER A 812 19.04 23.30 -33.24
CA SER A 812 19.70 24.04 -32.17
C SER A 812 18.87 24.12 -30.90
N GLU A 813 17.55 24.22 -31.02
CA GLU A 813 16.65 24.29 -29.87
C GLU A 813 16.51 22.93 -29.16
N PHE A 814 16.40 21.84 -29.94
CA PHE A 814 16.41 20.49 -29.37
C PHE A 814 17.76 20.12 -28.72
N GLU A 815 18.88 20.54 -29.31
CA GLU A 815 20.21 20.35 -28.72
C GLU A 815 20.38 21.19 -27.44
N GLN A 816 19.79 22.41 -27.39
CA GLN A 816 19.78 23.25 -26.18
C GLN A 816 18.89 22.66 -25.07
N TRP A 817 17.76 22.04 -25.41
CA TRP A 817 16.93 21.32 -24.44
C TRP A 817 17.68 20.15 -23.78
N GLY A 818 18.65 19.57 -24.50
CA GLY A 818 19.62 18.62 -23.94
C GLY A 818 19.07 17.23 -23.58
N ARG A 819 17.79 16.97 -23.85
CA ARG A 819 17.16 15.66 -23.63
C ARG A 819 17.33 14.72 -24.81
N LYS A 820 17.40 13.42 -24.54
CA LYS A 820 17.48 12.37 -25.56
C LYS A 820 16.11 12.15 -26.22
N MET A 821 16.16 11.80 -27.50
CA MET A 821 14.98 11.46 -28.30
C MET A 821 15.18 10.06 -28.89
N VAL A 822 14.26 9.13 -28.65
CA VAL A 822 14.40 7.75 -29.12
C VAL A 822 13.53 7.54 -30.36
N PHE A 823 14.19 7.29 -31.50
CA PHE A 823 13.53 7.07 -32.79
C PHE A 823 13.62 5.59 -33.15
N LEU A 824 12.46 4.94 -33.16
CA LEU A 824 12.31 3.50 -33.34
C LEU A 824 11.82 3.18 -34.75
N PHE A 825 12.32 2.07 -35.29
CA PHE A 825 11.86 1.49 -36.54
C PHE A 825 11.17 0.15 -36.27
N PRO A 826 10.08 -0.19 -36.97
CA PRO A 826 9.38 -1.47 -36.83
C PRO A 826 10.25 -2.72 -37.08
N SER A 827 11.33 -2.59 -37.89
CA SER A 827 12.27 -3.69 -38.11
C SER A 827 13.65 -3.22 -38.55
N GLU A 828 14.64 -4.09 -38.39
CA GLU A 828 16.02 -3.81 -38.81
C GLU A 828 16.15 -3.64 -40.33
N GLU A 829 15.33 -4.34 -41.12
CA GLU A 829 15.26 -4.16 -42.57
C GLU A 829 14.76 -2.77 -42.96
N GLN A 830 13.79 -2.25 -42.20
CA GLN A 830 13.29 -0.89 -42.42
C GLN A 830 14.38 0.12 -42.03
N TYR A 831 15.04 -0.04 -40.89
CA TYR A 831 16.17 0.82 -40.52
C TYR A 831 17.28 0.82 -41.59
N LYS A 832 17.65 -0.33 -42.17
CA LYS A 832 18.66 -0.42 -43.25
C LYS A 832 18.27 0.35 -44.51
N LYS A 833 16.97 0.57 -44.75
CA LYS A 833 16.44 1.39 -45.85
C LYS A 833 16.37 2.87 -45.50
N PHE A 834 16.50 3.25 -44.23
CA PHE A 834 16.53 4.63 -43.79
C PHE A 834 17.88 5.27 -44.11
N ASN A 835 17.88 6.28 -44.98
CA ASN A 835 19.10 6.97 -45.38
C ASN A 835 19.45 8.08 -44.38
N THR A 836 20.28 7.77 -43.40
CA THR A 836 20.75 8.74 -42.40
C THR A 836 21.48 9.94 -43.01
N HIS A 837 22.06 9.82 -44.21
CA HIS A 837 22.74 10.94 -44.88
C HIS A 837 21.75 12.00 -45.40
N GLU A 838 20.50 11.63 -45.67
CA GLU A 838 19.45 12.58 -46.08
C GLU A 838 18.98 13.46 -44.90
N PHE A 839 19.19 13.01 -43.67
CA PHE A 839 18.77 13.67 -42.43
C PHE A 839 19.94 14.05 -41.51
N LYS A 840 21.09 14.39 -42.10
CA LYS A 840 22.33 14.77 -41.38
C LYS A 840 22.18 15.97 -40.43
N ASP A 841 21.13 16.78 -40.63
CA ASP A 841 20.85 17.99 -39.86
C ASP A 841 19.90 17.74 -38.68
N LEU A 842 19.60 16.47 -38.35
CA LEU A 842 18.87 16.11 -37.13
C LEU A 842 19.70 16.37 -35.85
N PRO A 843 19.05 16.61 -34.70
CA PRO A 843 19.71 16.76 -33.40
C PRO A 843 20.63 15.60 -33.04
N SER A 844 21.82 15.89 -32.50
CA SER A 844 22.76 14.86 -32.03
C SER A 844 22.27 14.10 -30.78
N THR A 845 21.14 14.50 -30.19
CA THR A 845 20.51 13.85 -29.03
C THR A 845 19.63 12.65 -29.41
N ILE A 846 19.42 12.39 -30.70
CA ILE A 846 18.61 11.25 -31.16
C ILE A 846 19.36 9.93 -31.02
N VAL A 847 18.67 8.92 -30.49
CA VAL A 847 19.11 7.52 -30.41
C VAL A 847 18.19 6.67 -31.27
N TYR A 848 18.78 5.82 -32.12
CA TYR A 848 18.01 4.95 -33.01
C TYR A 848 17.88 3.53 -32.46
N GLY A 849 16.71 2.92 -32.70
CA GLY A 849 16.40 1.59 -32.22
C GLY A 849 15.38 0.84 -33.06
N ILE A 850 15.18 -0.44 -32.73
CA ILE A 850 14.18 -1.32 -33.32
C ILE A 850 13.09 -1.60 -32.27
N ASP A 851 11.83 -1.32 -32.63
CA ASP A 851 10.66 -1.68 -31.82
C ASP A 851 10.35 -3.17 -32.02
N VAL A 852 10.83 -3.99 -31.09
CA VAL A 852 10.68 -5.46 -31.18
C VAL A 852 9.20 -5.82 -31.05
N ASP A 853 8.71 -6.62 -32.00
CA ASP A 853 7.32 -7.08 -32.12
C ASP A 853 6.25 -5.96 -32.21
N ASN A 854 6.69 -4.74 -32.54
CA ASN A 854 5.89 -3.51 -32.53
C ASN A 854 5.23 -3.23 -31.16
N SER A 855 5.90 -3.65 -30.07
CA SER A 855 5.36 -3.56 -28.71
C SER A 855 5.15 -2.11 -28.26
N ILE A 856 6.13 -1.24 -28.52
CA ILE A 856 6.05 0.19 -28.18
C ILE A 856 4.99 0.88 -29.04
N GLN A 857 4.95 0.61 -30.34
CA GLN A 857 3.92 1.16 -31.22
C GLN A 857 2.52 0.77 -30.75
N LYS A 858 2.28 -0.52 -30.45
CA LYS A 858 0.98 -1.00 -29.95
C LYS A 858 0.62 -0.29 -28.65
N GLN A 859 1.55 -0.20 -27.71
CA GLN A 859 1.33 0.49 -26.46
C GLN A 859 0.91 1.95 -26.66
N ILE A 860 1.63 2.71 -27.49
CA ILE A 860 1.31 4.12 -27.75
C ILE A 860 -0.06 4.22 -28.43
N VAL A 861 -0.32 3.36 -29.41
CA VAL A 861 -1.58 3.37 -30.16
C VAL A 861 -2.76 3.03 -29.27
N ASP A 862 -2.65 2.01 -28.44
CA ASP A 862 -3.72 1.55 -27.56
C ASP A 862 -3.96 2.58 -26.44
N ALA A 863 -2.89 3.11 -25.84
CA ALA A 863 -3.00 4.11 -24.77
C ALA A 863 -3.57 5.44 -25.25
N MET A 864 -3.21 5.89 -26.46
CA MET A 864 -3.66 7.18 -27.03
C MET A 864 -4.86 7.02 -27.99
N LYS A 865 -5.42 5.82 -28.14
CA LYS A 865 -6.54 5.47 -29.05
C LYS A 865 -6.30 5.91 -30.51
N LEU A 866 -5.09 5.66 -31.01
CA LEU A 866 -4.65 6.04 -32.35
C LEU A 866 -4.99 4.97 -33.40
N ASN A 867 -4.73 5.24 -34.67
CA ASN A 867 -4.91 4.26 -35.75
C ASN A 867 -3.68 3.35 -35.89
N GLN A 868 -3.84 2.03 -35.70
CA GLN A 868 -2.73 1.06 -35.71
C GLN A 868 -1.88 1.06 -36.99
N SER A 869 -2.43 1.47 -38.12
CA SER A 869 -1.75 1.39 -39.43
C SER A 869 -1.02 2.67 -39.84
N THR A 870 -1.01 3.72 -39.01
CA THR A 870 -0.55 5.06 -39.42
C THR A 870 0.76 5.43 -38.72
N LEU A 871 1.82 5.62 -39.52
CA LEU A 871 3.14 6.12 -39.10
C LEU A 871 3.44 7.46 -39.79
N PRO A 872 4.32 8.30 -39.23
CA PRO A 872 5.01 8.13 -37.95
C PRO A 872 4.09 8.41 -36.75
N VAL A 873 4.49 7.98 -35.56
CA VAL A 873 3.86 8.36 -34.27
C VAL A 873 4.93 8.99 -33.39
N PHE A 874 4.64 10.14 -32.79
CA PHE A 874 5.51 10.85 -31.86
C PHE A 874 4.78 11.09 -30.55
N ILE A 875 5.48 10.91 -29.43
CA ILE A 875 5.01 11.30 -28.10
C ILE A 875 6.07 12.10 -27.34
N ILE A 876 5.62 12.97 -26.45
CA ILE A 876 6.46 13.46 -25.34
C ILE A 876 5.95 12.76 -24.07
N ALA A 877 6.83 12.03 -23.41
CA ALA A 877 6.54 11.29 -22.19
C ALA A 877 7.59 11.56 -21.11
N ASP A 878 7.32 11.16 -19.87
CA ASP A 878 8.29 11.26 -18.77
C ASP A 878 8.52 9.93 -18.03
N THR A 879 9.45 9.98 -17.08
CA THR A 879 9.80 8.87 -16.16
C THR A 879 8.64 8.34 -15.32
N PHE A 880 7.56 9.11 -15.16
CA PHE A 880 6.37 8.70 -14.40
C PHE A 880 5.29 8.10 -15.31
N ASN A 881 5.68 7.69 -16.51
CA ASN A 881 4.81 7.11 -17.51
C ASN A 881 3.71 8.06 -18.01
N ARG A 882 3.88 9.38 -17.89
CA ARG A 882 2.86 10.36 -18.32
C ARG A 882 3.15 10.83 -19.74
N VAL A 883 2.15 10.79 -20.62
CA VAL A 883 2.22 11.35 -21.97
C VAL A 883 1.57 12.73 -21.99
N VAL A 884 2.30 13.72 -22.50
CA VAL A 884 1.85 15.13 -22.53
C VAL A 884 1.67 15.66 -23.96
N PHE A 885 2.12 14.90 -24.96
CA PHE A 885 1.93 15.20 -26.37
C PHE A 885 1.86 13.91 -27.17
N VAL A 886 1.03 13.90 -28.21
CA VAL A 886 0.97 12.85 -29.20
C VAL A 886 0.70 13.43 -30.59
N SER A 887 1.39 12.91 -31.59
CA SER A 887 1.14 13.19 -33.01
C SER A 887 1.22 11.87 -33.78
N GLN A 888 0.31 11.69 -34.75
CA GLN A 888 0.28 10.51 -35.62
C GLN A 888 0.05 10.92 -37.07
N GLY A 889 0.82 10.32 -37.98
CA GLY A 889 0.68 10.48 -39.42
C GLY A 889 1.24 11.81 -39.93
N TYR A 890 0.63 12.32 -41.00
CA TYR A 890 1.07 13.58 -41.62
C TYR A 890 0.74 14.78 -40.74
N THR A 891 1.77 15.45 -40.24
CA THR A 891 1.65 16.64 -39.40
C THR A 891 2.64 17.70 -39.89
N ILE A 892 2.13 18.89 -40.21
CA ILE A 892 2.96 20.03 -40.63
C ILE A 892 3.45 20.77 -39.38
N GLY A 893 4.74 21.14 -39.36
CA GLY A 893 5.34 21.90 -38.28
C GLY A 893 5.51 21.08 -37.01
N LEU A 894 5.78 19.77 -37.14
CA LEU A 894 5.89 18.88 -35.98
C LEU A 894 6.99 19.33 -35.02
N GLY A 895 8.14 19.77 -35.56
CA GLY A 895 9.23 20.32 -34.76
C GLY A 895 8.76 21.47 -33.86
N GLU A 896 8.05 22.45 -34.43
CA GLU A 896 7.51 23.60 -33.69
C GLU A 896 6.47 23.17 -32.65
N GLN A 897 5.63 22.18 -32.96
CA GLN A 897 4.64 21.66 -32.02
C GLN A 897 5.31 20.96 -30.82
N LEU A 898 6.32 20.12 -31.08
CA LEU A 898 7.13 19.49 -30.05
C LEU A 898 7.83 20.56 -29.20
N MET A 899 8.48 21.55 -29.81
CA MET A 899 9.16 22.62 -29.09
C MET A 899 8.20 23.52 -28.32
N LYS A 900 6.99 23.77 -28.81
CA LYS A 900 5.96 24.50 -28.07
C LYS A 900 5.57 23.78 -26.79
N VAL A 901 5.42 22.45 -26.84
CA VAL A 901 5.17 21.66 -25.63
C VAL A 901 6.41 21.68 -24.73
N VAL A 902 7.61 21.46 -25.27
CA VAL A 902 8.87 21.51 -24.52
C VAL A 902 9.08 22.84 -23.81
N HIS A 903 8.78 23.97 -24.44
CA HIS A 903 8.85 25.30 -23.81
C HIS A 903 7.78 25.52 -22.73
N GLY A 904 6.70 24.74 -22.75
CA GLY A 904 5.64 24.76 -21.74
C GLY A 904 5.84 23.76 -20.60
N LEU A 905 6.85 22.89 -20.69
CA LEU A 905 7.31 22.00 -19.62
C LEU A 905 8.37 22.71 -18.79
#